data_AF-A0A0V1IJH5-F1
#
_entry.id   AF-A0A0V1IJH5-F1
#
_cell.length_a   1.000
_cell.length_b   1.000
_cell.length_c   1.000
_cell.angle_alpha   90.00
_cell.angle_beta   90.00
_cell.angle_gamma   90.00
#
_symmetry.space_group_name_H-M   'P 1'
#
loop_
_entity.id
_entity.type
_entity.pdbx_description
1 polymer ?
#
loop_
_entity_poly.entity_id
_entity_poly.type
_entity_poly.pdbx_seq_one_letter_code
_entity_poly.pdbx_strand_id
1 'polypeptide(L)'
;MVADDVFVSSVKLALEFTKFRNIALKLFGYYHIRCQLQCRKKLASKIQIHVSKPAIPNLFPGTVLKDKAIGTTFEVNKHCRCVQFSDVIEYWIHIPVDFTKVMMEDKVQFNLSLELWYIGEDGVLNKNFDDAVNMFKQVSKRDLLLNFSLSKGLHYHRPVLFDYQFLSAVSFTAHCSLISVNIMSTKTLENHFRNSCSENGWFSEETNVMSYRQLMQSSVASKNSKKQIQKGVTNTAYISAFCLLLNAYGALQSKLLQLLPYLPRRDHINFQPLNCSRKFEMMQQNLRCCTCDLETKVICVSQIVFLSNSLNSLWRRFLQMFRFCPGVTQKLAAEHHFSRVRRFADGVLVTENSSLVLFNGNEQAGQDAIVQLKWANIVRRSSYFKLLPDLHIHCPVLDGSACNLPILFEERFEPTASCSTGVGSLVPSAKAFPSRWSPLVDGHQGRRNCRQSSTLDARDQKKKASSVRKLPCFERLKTQYLKFKQLCFGEKVFNCASLPNLNDEQFEVHQVLLSDAAKFYSDPVISASGDDYSEKSDEMLENSSEQLTLYFKRSDLLSTNEVGSFVDQSLLMFAEAKEKCKKMLRDDGFCGWLASDFATLASQRYYFASPAAVDSSDSNLHLVVCVHGLEGSPYDLNMVKLFIQLNLPGENIDFLMSRRNQMDTYKEFQLMTCNFVEELLLHISRYPQLPSRISFIGHSLGNIIIRSALADPRLQSCLPRLHTFLSLNGPHCGVVYNKSSFVNIGLWLMQKWKKSGSLRQLTMKDNADLRQCFLYQLSKLPCFEYFKYVLLVGSPDDYYVPLHSALIQTTKSIHEAGNSMSTVYGEMVKNLLEPVVRNERTLTVRYTVMHSPVIDTGSTYLLGKTAHIAVLDNDLFIEKFLSVSAIRYFA
;
A
#
# COMPACT_ATOMS: atom_id res chain seq x y z
N MET A 1 -43.53 31.16 12.33
CA MET A 1 -42.80 29.90 12.58
C MET A 1 -41.43 30.08 11.98
N VAL A 2 -40.46 30.53 12.78
CA VAL A 2 -39.07 30.70 12.31
C VAL A 2 -38.45 29.31 12.35
N ALA A 3 -38.04 28.82 11.19
CA ALA A 3 -37.44 27.50 11.00
C ALA A 3 -36.00 27.49 11.52
N ASP A 4 -35.56 26.40 12.15
CA ASP A 4 -34.18 26.25 12.59
C ASP A 4 -33.22 26.36 11.38
N ASP A 5 -32.10 27.09 11.55
CA ASP A 5 -31.05 27.16 10.53
C ASP A 5 -30.31 25.82 10.47
N VAL A 6 -30.21 25.22 9.29
CA VAL A 6 -29.44 24.01 9.02
C VAL A 6 -28.27 24.38 8.11
N PHE A 7 -27.06 23.99 8.51
CA PHE A 7 -25.89 24.15 7.67
C PHE A 7 -25.74 22.92 6.76
N VAL A 8 -25.52 23.19 5.47
CA VAL A 8 -25.31 22.19 4.44
C VAL A 8 -23.95 22.43 3.81
N SER A 9 -23.02 21.52 4.04
CA SER A 9 -21.71 21.53 3.41
C SER A 9 -21.82 20.94 2.00
N SER A 10 -21.34 21.66 1.00
CA SER A 10 -21.28 21.17 -0.38
C SER A 10 -19.87 20.70 -0.69
N VAL A 11 -19.75 19.45 -1.12
CA VAL A 11 -18.50 18.77 -1.44
C VAL A 11 -18.52 18.36 -2.91
N LYS A 12 -17.43 18.58 -3.64
CA LYS A 12 -17.26 18.07 -5.00
C LYS A 12 -16.17 17.00 -5.00
N LEU A 13 -16.47 15.86 -5.62
CA LEU A 13 -15.54 14.76 -5.90
C LEU A 13 -15.44 14.58 -7.41
N ALA A 14 -14.23 14.70 -7.97
CA ALA A 14 -13.94 14.36 -9.35
C ALA A 14 -13.13 13.05 -9.38
N LEU A 15 -13.62 12.06 -10.13
CA LEU A 15 -12.92 10.81 -10.42
C LEU A 15 -12.45 10.81 -11.87
N GLU A 16 -11.14 10.84 -12.06
CA GLU A 16 -10.48 10.89 -13.37
C GLU A 16 -9.96 9.51 -13.73
N PHE A 17 -10.56 8.87 -14.73
CA PHE A 17 -10.12 7.60 -15.25
C PHE A 17 -9.31 7.82 -16.52
N THR A 18 -8.09 7.27 -16.54
CA THR A 18 -7.14 7.50 -17.64
C THR A 18 -6.83 6.26 -18.45
N LYS A 19 -6.89 5.10 -17.80
CA LYS A 19 -6.24 3.90 -18.32
C LYS A 19 -6.87 2.63 -17.77
N PHE A 20 -7.19 1.72 -18.68
CA PHE A 20 -7.55 0.33 -18.38
C PHE A 20 -6.46 -0.56 -18.96
N ARG A 21 -5.93 -1.46 -18.13
CA ARG A 21 -4.84 -2.36 -18.49
C ARG A 21 -5.38 -3.77 -18.55
N ASN A 22 -5.27 -4.38 -19.73
CA ASN A 22 -5.53 -5.80 -19.90
C ASN A 22 -4.28 -6.56 -19.49
N ILE A 23 -4.35 -7.25 -18.36
CA ILE A 23 -3.23 -8.05 -17.84
C ILE A 23 -3.31 -9.45 -18.45
N ALA A 24 -4.48 -10.10 -18.33
CA ALA A 24 -4.75 -11.43 -18.87
C ALA A 24 -6.26 -11.73 -18.94
N LEU A 25 -7.06 -10.82 -19.51
CA LEU A 25 -8.49 -11.06 -19.73
C LEU A 25 -8.70 -12.21 -20.72
N LYS A 26 -9.63 -13.09 -20.37
CA LYS A 26 -10.03 -14.24 -21.20
C LYS A 26 -11.21 -13.94 -22.12
N LEU A 27 -12.00 -12.91 -21.79
CA LEU A 27 -13.15 -12.48 -22.56
C LEU A 27 -12.73 -11.28 -23.43
N PHE A 28 -13.07 -11.34 -24.72
CA PHE A 28 -12.82 -10.28 -25.68
C PHE A 28 -14.16 -9.72 -26.15
N GLY A 29 -14.22 -8.41 -26.34
CA GLY A 29 -15.47 -7.69 -26.61
C GLY A 29 -15.44 -6.30 -26.00
N TYR A 30 -16.61 -5.79 -25.61
CA TYR A 30 -16.75 -4.42 -25.12
C TYR A 30 -16.96 -4.37 -23.62
N TYR A 31 -16.37 -3.35 -23.01
CA TYR A 31 -16.37 -3.13 -21.58
C TYR A 31 -16.70 -1.68 -21.25
N HIS A 32 -17.20 -1.46 -20.03
CA HIS A 32 -17.20 -0.13 -19.40
C HIS A 32 -17.04 -0.28 -17.89
N ILE A 33 -16.68 0.83 -17.24
CA ILE A 33 -16.64 0.94 -15.78
C ILE A 33 -17.93 1.59 -15.30
N ARG A 34 -18.64 0.96 -14.36
CA ARG A 34 -19.75 1.61 -13.64
C ARG A 34 -19.30 2.01 -12.24
N CYS A 35 -19.66 3.22 -11.83
CA CYS A 35 -19.32 3.78 -10.53
C CYS A 35 -20.59 4.14 -9.76
N GLN A 36 -20.66 3.71 -8.50
CA GLN A 36 -21.72 4.12 -7.57
C GLN A 36 -21.09 4.65 -6.29
N LEU A 37 -21.46 5.86 -5.89
CA LEU A 37 -21.00 6.49 -4.65
C LEU A 37 -22.13 6.52 -3.62
N GLN A 38 -21.84 6.08 -2.39
CA GLN A 38 -22.78 6.12 -1.28
C GLN A 38 -22.11 6.70 -0.03
N CYS A 39 -22.83 7.54 0.71
CA CYS A 39 -22.36 7.98 2.02
C CYS A 39 -22.58 6.86 3.06
N ARG A 40 -21.54 6.48 3.81
CA ARG A 40 -21.59 5.30 4.71
C ARG A 40 -22.55 5.49 5.88
N LYS A 41 -22.61 6.70 6.43
CA LYS A 41 -23.67 7.10 7.36
C LYS A 41 -24.88 7.51 6.52
N LYS A 42 -26.11 7.15 6.93
CA LYS A 42 -27.36 7.75 6.43
C LYS A 42 -27.45 9.23 6.85
N LEU A 43 -26.43 10.00 6.53
CA LEU A 43 -26.55 11.44 6.42
C LEU A 43 -27.56 11.64 5.29
N ALA A 44 -28.54 12.53 5.49
CA ALA A 44 -29.51 12.89 4.45
C ALA A 44 -28.78 13.67 3.34
N SER A 45 -27.85 13.01 2.67
CA SER A 45 -26.95 13.59 1.69
C SER A 45 -27.53 13.38 0.31
N LYS A 46 -27.60 14.46 -0.45
CA LYS A 46 -28.03 14.44 -1.85
C LYS A 46 -26.79 14.37 -2.73
N ILE A 47 -26.76 13.41 -3.66
CA ILE A 47 -25.64 13.20 -4.58
C ILE A 47 -26.14 13.45 -5.98
N GLN A 48 -25.52 14.40 -6.68
CA GLN A 48 -25.70 14.60 -8.12
C GLN A 48 -24.50 14.04 -8.86
N ILE A 49 -24.71 13.53 -10.06
CA ILE A 49 -23.68 12.87 -10.86
C ILE A 49 -23.62 13.59 -12.21
N HIS A 50 -22.42 14.00 -12.59
CA HIS A 50 -22.12 14.51 -13.92
C HIS A 50 -21.03 13.64 -14.52
N VAL A 51 -21.24 13.16 -15.74
CA VAL A 51 -20.27 12.37 -16.47
C VAL A 51 -19.86 13.16 -17.71
N SER A 52 -18.56 13.36 -17.88
CA SER A 52 -18.02 13.91 -19.12
C SER A 52 -18.33 12.93 -20.25
N LYS A 53 -18.80 13.44 -21.41
CA LYS A 53 -19.19 12.62 -22.56
C LYS A 53 -18.11 12.67 -23.65
N PRO A 54 -16.91 12.09 -23.45
CA PRO A 54 -15.94 12.04 -24.53
C PRO A 54 -16.54 11.19 -25.66
N ALA A 55 -16.65 11.78 -26.84
CA ALA A 55 -17.21 11.10 -28.00
C ALA A 55 -16.14 10.17 -28.59
N ILE A 56 -16.31 8.86 -28.44
CA ILE A 56 -15.58 7.87 -29.24
C ILE A 56 -16.52 7.43 -30.37
N PRO A 57 -16.13 7.59 -31.65
CA PRO A 57 -16.97 7.16 -32.77
C PRO A 57 -17.41 5.70 -32.62
N ASN A 58 -18.70 5.44 -32.84
CA ASN A 58 -19.31 4.10 -32.82
C ASN A 58 -19.35 3.38 -31.45
N LEU A 59 -18.99 4.03 -30.35
CA LEU A 59 -19.11 3.48 -28.99
C LEU A 59 -20.00 4.36 -28.12
N PHE A 60 -20.53 3.78 -27.05
CA PHE A 60 -21.40 4.50 -26.13
C PHE A 60 -20.60 5.48 -25.27
N PRO A 61 -20.94 6.77 -25.26
CA PRO A 61 -20.28 7.75 -24.40
C PRO A 61 -20.65 7.52 -22.93
N GLY A 62 -19.85 8.05 -22.02
CA GLY A 62 -20.19 8.08 -20.60
C GLY A 62 -21.58 8.69 -20.34
N THR A 63 -22.35 8.10 -19.43
CA THR A 63 -23.73 8.51 -19.13
C THR A 63 -24.09 8.24 -17.67
N VAL A 64 -25.24 8.77 -17.23
CA VAL A 64 -25.79 8.52 -15.89
C VAL A 64 -27.05 7.70 -16.06
N LEU A 65 -27.11 6.55 -15.37
CA LEU A 65 -28.29 5.71 -15.32
C LEU A 65 -28.72 5.56 -13.86
N LYS A 66 -29.86 6.18 -13.51
CA LYS A 66 -30.34 6.29 -12.12
C LYS A 66 -29.27 6.98 -11.25
N ASP A 67 -28.77 6.30 -10.22
CA ASP A 67 -27.70 6.78 -9.32
C ASP A 67 -26.32 6.17 -9.64
N LYS A 68 -26.14 5.64 -10.85
CA LYS A 68 -24.88 5.03 -11.29
C LYS A 68 -24.30 5.83 -12.45
N ALA A 69 -23.03 6.19 -12.33
CA ALA A 69 -22.25 6.70 -13.44
C ALA A 69 -21.75 5.53 -14.28
N ILE A 70 -21.89 5.61 -15.59
CA ILE A 70 -21.38 4.65 -16.56
C ILE A 70 -20.31 5.37 -17.36
N GLY A 71 -19.09 4.86 -17.32
CA GLY A 71 -17.98 5.36 -18.14
C GLY A 71 -18.18 5.02 -19.62
N THR A 72 -17.33 5.59 -20.45
CA THR A 72 -17.34 5.35 -21.89
C THR A 72 -17.07 3.88 -22.18
N THR A 73 -17.81 3.30 -23.13
CA THR A 73 -17.58 1.93 -23.58
C THR A 73 -16.30 1.84 -24.40
N PHE A 74 -15.52 0.79 -24.18
CA PHE A 74 -14.27 0.53 -24.90
C PHE A 74 -14.13 -0.94 -25.29
N GLU A 75 -13.40 -1.20 -26.38
CA GLU A 75 -13.14 -2.54 -26.88
C GLU A 75 -11.85 -3.13 -26.28
N VAL A 76 -11.89 -4.42 -25.96
CA VAL A 76 -10.73 -5.22 -25.56
C VAL A 76 -10.64 -6.45 -26.46
N ASN A 77 -9.57 -6.52 -27.25
CA ASN A 77 -9.25 -7.66 -28.10
C ASN A 77 -7.97 -8.38 -27.63
N LYS A 78 -7.63 -9.50 -28.28
CA LYS A 78 -6.47 -10.35 -27.92
C LYS A 78 -5.10 -9.66 -27.94
N HIS A 79 -4.96 -8.55 -28.67
CA HIS A 79 -3.70 -7.81 -28.77
C HIS A 79 -3.69 -6.53 -27.92
N CYS A 80 -4.83 -6.15 -27.35
CA CYS A 80 -4.98 -4.95 -26.56
C CYS A 80 -4.34 -5.17 -25.19
N ARG A 81 -3.16 -4.59 -24.95
CA ARG A 81 -2.52 -4.55 -23.63
C ARG A 81 -3.10 -3.44 -22.74
N CYS A 82 -3.63 -2.39 -23.37
CA CYS A 82 -4.10 -1.21 -22.66
C CYS A 82 -5.07 -0.41 -23.52
N VAL A 83 -6.11 0.12 -22.89
CA VAL A 83 -7.03 1.11 -23.44
C VAL A 83 -6.81 2.44 -22.72
N GLN A 84 -6.65 3.52 -23.48
CA GLN A 84 -6.63 4.88 -22.95
C GLN A 84 -8.01 5.51 -23.14
N PHE A 85 -8.50 6.20 -22.12
CA PHE A 85 -9.74 6.97 -22.14
C PHE A 85 -9.61 8.11 -21.14
N SER A 86 -10.54 9.05 -21.16
CA SER A 86 -10.47 10.26 -20.33
C SER A 86 -11.84 10.57 -19.73
N ASP A 87 -12.39 9.57 -19.05
CA ASP A 87 -13.66 9.75 -18.36
C ASP A 87 -13.42 10.57 -17.10
N VAL A 88 -14.26 11.59 -16.89
CA VAL A 88 -14.37 12.22 -15.59
C VAL A 88 -15.80 12.13 -15.08
N ILE A 89 -15.92 11.55 -13.89
CA ILE A 89 -17.16 11.42 -13.16
C ILE A 89 -17.10 12.38 -11.98
N GLU A 90 -17.95 13.39 -12.00
CA GLU A 90 -18.05 14.40 -10.95
C GLU A 90 -19.29 14.13 -10.09
N TYR A 91 -19.08 13.93 -8.79
CA TYR A 91 -20.12 13.84 -7.80
C TYR A 91 -20.23 15.17 -7.04
N TRP A 92 -21.44 15.71 -6.98
CA TRP A 92 -21.76 16.88 -6.15
C TRP A 92 -22.60 16.42 -4.96
N ILE A 93 -22.04 16.57 -3.77
CA ILE A 93 -22.54 15.95 -2.55
C ILE A 93 -22.90 17.05 -1.56
N HIS A 94 -24.15 17.08 -1.11
CA HIS A 94 -24.60 18.00 -0.08
C HIS A 94 -24.76 17.25 1.24
N ILE A 95 -24.04 17.67 2.28
CA ILE A 95 -23.98 17.00 3.58
C ILE A 95 -24.53 17.96 4.64
N PRO A 96 -25.66 17.65 5.29
CA PRO A 96 -26.09 18.37 6.48
C PRO A 96 -25.07 18.18 7.60
N VAL A 97 -24.57 19.28 8.16
CA VAL A 97 -23.55 19.26 9.22
C VAL A 97 -24.09 20.01 10.44
N ASP A 98 -23.99 19.36 11.60
CA ASP A 98 -24.39 19.95 12.86
C ASP A 98 -23.20 20.67 13.52
N PHE A 99 -23.10 21.99 13.25
CA PHE A 99 -22.09 22.88 13.82
C PHE A 99 -22.31 23.24 15.29
N THR A 100 -23.38 22.75 15.94
CA THR A 100 -23.59 23.01 17.38
C THR A 100 -22.78 22.07 18.28
N LYS A 101 -22.28 20.95 17.74
CA LYS A 101 -21.45 19.99 18.48
C LYS A 101 -20.02 20.50 18.65
N VAL A 102 -19.53 20.46 19.90
CA VAL A 102 -18.19 20.93 20.30
C VAL A 102 -17.05 20.19 19.57
N MET A 103 -17.27 18.92 19.20
CA MET A 103 -16.37 18.12 18.38
C MET A 103 -17.07 17.82 17.05
N MET A 104 -16.65 18.51 15.99
CA MET A 104 -17.16 18.28 14.64
C MET A 104 -16.61 16.96 14.07
N GLU A 105 -17.48 16.18 13.43
CA GLU A 105 -17.03 15.03 12.62
C GLU A 105 -16.44 15.54 11.30
N ASP A 106 -15.16 15.93 11.33
CA ASP A 106 -14.43 16.35 10.13
C ASP A 106 -14.25 15.21 9.11
N LYS A 107 -14.15 13.97 9.60
CA LYS A 107 -13.96 12.77 8.78
C LYS A 107 -15.32 12.25 8.28
N VAL A 108 -15.50 12.22 6.96
CA VAL A 108 -16.65 11.64 6.26
C VAL A 108 -16.16 10.46 5.42
N GLN A 109 -16.89 9.35 5.45
CA GLN A 109 -16.57 8.15 4.68
C GLN A 109 -17.56 7.94 3.55
N PHE A 110 -17.05 7.85 2.32
CA PHE A 110 -17.83 7.45 1.15
C PHE A 110 -17.45 6.02 0.74
N ASN A 111 -18.44 5.24 0.32
CA ASN A 111 -18.24 3.95 -0.30
C ASN A 111 -18.41 4.11 -1.82
N LEU A 112 -17.34 3.85 -2.57
CA LEU A 112 -17.30 3.87 -4.02
C LEU A 112 -17.24 2.44 -4.54
N SER A 113 -18.31 1.99 -5.18
CA SER A 113 -18.37 0.71 -5.89
C SER A 113 -17.89 0.92 -7.33
N LEU A 114 -16.77 0.30 -7.68
CA LEU A 114 -16.27 0.20 -9.05
C LEU A 114 -16.64 -1.17 -9.62
N GLU A 115 -17.40 -1.19 -10.71
CA GLU A 115 -17.90 -2.40 -11.35
C GLU A 115 -17.35 -2.47 -12.79
N LEU A 116 -16.76 -3.61 -13.15
CA LEU A 116 -16.39 -3.93 -14.54
C LEU A 116 -17.53 -4.70 -15.19
N TRP A 117 -18.02 -4.18 -16.31
CA TRP A 117 -19.13 -4.77 -17.07
C TRP A 117 -18.66 -5.14 -18.47
N TYR A 118 -19.19 -6.24 -18.99
CA TYR A 118 -18.78 -6.85 -20.25
C TYR A 118 -19.98 -7.20 -21.14
N ILE A 119 -19.78 -7.08 -22.44
CA ILE A 119 -20.65 -7.63 -23.49
C ILE A 119 -19.77 -8.17 -24.63
N GLY A 120 -20.23 -9.23 -25.31
CA GLY A 120 -19.49 -9.83 -26.44
C GLY A 120 -19.40 -8.91 -27.66
N GLU A 121 -18.60 -9.33 -28.65
CA GLU A 121 -18.26 -8.57 -29.86
C GLU A 121 -19.49 -8.19 -30.72
N ASP A 122 -20.52 -9.04 -30.79
CA ASP A 122 -21.76 -8.73 -31.54
C ASP A 122 -22.76 -7.89 -30.72
N GLY A 123 -22.42 -7.57 -29.47
CA GLY A 123 -23.35 -7.01 -28.50
C GLY A 123 -23.69 -5.54 -28.71
N VAL A 124 -22.74 -4.76 -29.24
CA VAL A 124 -22.79 -3.27 -29.30
C VAL A 124 -23.11 -2.75 -30.69
N LEU A 125 -22.72 -3.47 -31.74
CA LEU A 125 -22.86 -3.02 -33.13
C LEU A 125 -24.32 -2.73 -33.50
N ASN A 126 -24.58 -1.55 -34.07
CA ASN A 126 -25.89 -1.09 -34.56
C ASN A 126 -27.04 -1.05 -33.54
N LYS A 127 -26.74 -0.97 -32.23
CA LYS A 127 -27.75 -0.82 -31.18
C LYS A 127 -27.66 0.52 -30.49
N ASN A 128 -28.80 1.01 -30.00
CA ASN A 128 -28.82 2.15 -29.09
C ASN A 128 -28.39 1.71 -27.68
N PHE A 129 -27.88 2.66 -26.89
CA PHE A 129 -27.41 2.37 -25.54
C PHE A 129 -28.52 1.79 -24.64
N ASP A 130 -29.75 2.31 -24.74
CA ASP A 130 -30.88 1.89 -23.90
C ASP A 130 -31.25 0.41 -24.12
N ASP A 131 -31.07 -0.10 -25.34
CA ASP A 131 -31.29 -1.51 -25.66
C ASP A 131 -30.12 -2.39 -25.18
N ALA A 132 -28.89 -1.91 -25.37
CA ALA A 132 -27.68 -2.65 -25.05
C ALA A 132 -27.35 -2.68 -23.55
N VAL A 133 -27.74 -1.67 -22.76
CA VAL A 133 -27.30 -1.48 -21.36
C VAL A 133 -27.69 -2.63 -20.44
N ASN A 134 -28.82 -3.29 -20.74
CA ASN A 134 -29.34 -4.45 -20.01
C ASN A 134 -28.67 -5.77 -20.44
N MET A 135 -27.98 -5.79 -21.58
CA MET A 135 -27.26 -6.96 -22.09
C MET A 135 -25.86 -7.09 -21.46
N PHE A 136 -25.28 -5.98 -21.00
CA PHE A 136 -24.00 -6.01 -20.29
C PHE A 136 -24.12 -6.83 -19.01
N LYS A 137 -23.10 -7.64 -18.71
CA LYS A 137 -22.99 -8.43 -17.49
C LYS A 137 -21.88 -7.90 -16.60
N GLN A 138 -22.16 -7.74 -15.30
CA GLN A 138 -21.13 -7.42 -14.32
C GLN A 138 -20.19 -8.62 -14.19
N VAL A 139 -18.92 -8.43 -14.54
CA VAL A 139 -17.89 -9.48 -14.46
C VAL A 139 -17.06 -9.37 -13.19
N SER A 140 -16.79 -8.15 -12.72
CA SER A 140 -16.05 -7.94 -11.48
C SER A 140 -16.50 -6.68 -10.76
N LYS A 141 -16.27 -6.63 -9.45
CA LYS A 141 -16.61 -5.49 -8.59
C LYS A 141 -15.57 -5.30 -7.49
N ARG A 142 -15.30 -4.03 -7.14
CA ARG A 142 -14.48 -3.61 -6.00
C ARG A 142 -15.17 -2.47 -5.25
N ASP A 143 -15.34 -2.64 -3.94
CA ASP A 143 -15.79 -1.58 -3.06
C ASP A 143 -14.59 -0.86 -2.43
N LEU A 144 -14.60 0.47 -2.49
CA LEU A 144 -13.53 1.35 -2.03
C LEU A 144 -14.07 2.31 -0.98
N LEU A 145 -13.39 2.40 0.15
CA LEU A 145 -13.68 3.36 1.22
C LEU A 145 -12.82 4.61 1.01
N LEU A 146 -13.48 5.72 0.69
CA LEU A 146 -12.85 7.04 0.57
C LEU A 146 -12.92 7.73 1.93
N ASN A 147 -11.77 7.87 2.58
CA ASN A 147 -11.61 8.55 3.86
C ASN A 147 -11.40 10.06 3.60
N PHE A 148 -12.50 10.80 3.50
CA PHE A 148 -12.51 12.23 3.21
C PHE A 148 -12.52 13.07 4.50
N SER A 149 -11.83 14.21 4.48
CA SER A 149 -11.85 15.21 5.54
C SER A 149 -12.40 16.52 4.98
N LEU A 150 -13.41 17.09 5.62
CA LEU A 150 -14.02 18.37 5.21
C LEU A 150 -13.00 19.52 5.25
N SER A 151 -12.08 19.50 6.21
CA SER A 151 -11.04 20.52 6.39
C SER A 151 -9.77 20.29 5.58
N LYS A 152 -9.45 19.05 5.17
CA LYS A 152 -8.19 18.75 4.46
C LYS A 152 -8.36 18.41 2.98
N GLY A 153 -9.56 17.98 2.56
CA GLY A 153 -9.78 17.43 1.23
C GLY A 153 -9.21 16.02 1.06
N LEU A 154 -9.27 15.50 -0.16
CA LEU A 154 -8.69 14.21 -0.58
C LEU A 154 -8.17 14.33 -2.01
N HIS A 155 -6.86 14.15 -2.22
CA HIS A 155 -6.24 14.16 -3.55
C HIS A 155 -5.32 12.96 -3.67
N TYR A 156 -5.73 11.93 -4.43
CA TYR A 156 -5.10 10.61 -4.36
C TYR A 156 -5.22 9.86 -5.68
N HIS A 157 -4.18 9.12 -6.07
CA HIS A 157 -4.20 8.23 -7.23
C HIS A 157 -4.20 6.78 -6.79
N ARG A 158 -5.07 5.95 -7.37
CA ARG A 158 -5.16 4.52 -7.02
C ARG A 158 -5.36 3.63 -8.25
N PRO A 159 -4.43 2.69 -8.51
CA PRO A 159 -4.72 1.55 -9.36
C PRO A 159 -5.61 0.54 -8.61
N VAL A 160 -6.58 -0.04 -9.32
CA VAL A 160 -7.51 -1.04 -8.79
C VAL A 160 -7.42 -2.27 -9.67
N LEU A 161 -6.93 -3.36 -9.07
CA LEU A 161 -6.90 -4.68 -9.68
C LEU A 161 -8.28 -5.36 -9.51
N PHE A 162 -8.83 -5.83 -10.62
CA PHE A 162 -9.99 -6.73 -10.61
C PHE A 162 -9.55 -8.15 -10.26
N ASP A 163 -10.51 -9.07 -10.09
CA ASP A 163 -10.23 -10.41 -9.57
C ASP A 163 -9.37 -11.28 -10.49
N TYR A 164 -8.88 -12.39 -9.93
CA TYR A 164 -8.06 -13.36 -10.65
C TYR A 164 -8.75 -13.97 -11.88
N GLN A 165 -10.08 -13.92 -11.95
CA GLN A 165 -10.84 -14.40 -13.12
C GLN A 165 -10.80 -13.40 -14.26
N PHE A 166 -10.76 -12.11 -13.94
CA PHE A 166 -10.75 -10.98 -14.85
C PHE A 166 -9.50 -10.11 -14.66
N LEU A 167 -8.32 -10.73 -14.71
CA LEU A 167 -7.00 -10.08 -14.53
C LEU A 167 -6.85 -8.84 -15.42
N SER A 168 -7.16 -7.71 -14.81
CA SER A 168 -7.17 -6.38 -15.42
C SER A 168 -7.08 -5.33 -14.33
N ALA A 169 -6.70 -4.12 -14.71
CA ALA A 169 -6.60 -3.01 -13.78
C ALA A 169 -7.20 -1.74 -14.36
N VAL A 170 -7.85 -0.97 -13.52
CA VAL A 170 -8.22 0.42 -13.83
C VAL A 170 -7.51 1.37 -12.87
N SER A 171 -6.92 2.43 -13.41
CA SER A 171 -6.30 3.48 -12.61
C SER A 171 -7.17 4.73 -12.63
N PHE A 172 -7.37 5.32 -11.46
CA PHE A 172 -8.07 6.60 -11.35
C PHE A 172 -7.40 7.55 -10.36
N THR A 173 -7.57 8.84 -10.60
CA THR A 173 -7.21 9.91 -9.67
C THR A 173 -8.49 10.49 -9.09
N ALA A 174 -8.57 10.59 -7.77
CA ALA A 174 -9.67 11.24 -7.06
C ALA A 174 -9.18 12.58 -6.51
N HIS A 175 -9.94 13.63 -6.82
CA HIS A 175 -9.84 14.92 -6.16
C HIS A 175 -11.17 15.21 -5.48
N CYS A 176 -11.15 15.55 -4.20
CA CYS A 176 -12.34 15.86 -3.42
C CYS A 176 -12.06 17.03 -2.50
N SER A 177 -12.94 18.03 -2.48
CA SER A 177 -12.83 19.18 -1.57
C SER A 177 -14.20 19.65 -1.12
N LEU A 178 -14.26 20.20 0.11
CA LEU A 178 -15.31 21.12 0.49
C LEU A 178 -15.24 22.32 -0.46
N ILE A 179 -16.39 22.78 -0.96
CA ILE A 179 -16.47 23.95 -1.85
C ILE A 179 -17.26 25.10 -1.22
N SER A 180 -18.25 24.81 -0.38
CA SER A 180 -19.05 25.83 0.30
C SER A 180 -19.78 25.27 1.51
N VAL A 181 -20.18 26.17 2.41
CA VAL A 181 -21.16 25.87 3.48
C VAL A 181 -22.34 26.82 3.30
N ASN A 182 -23.52 26.26 3.04
CA ASN A 182 -24.77 26.99 2.86
C ASN A 182 -25.62 26.92 4.12
N ILE A 183 -26.34 28.01 4.42
CA ILE A 183 -27.26 28.08 5.58
C ILE A 183 -28.69 28.10 5.02
N MET A 184 -29.51 27.12 5.41
CA MET A 184 -30.86 26.94 4.89
C MET A 184 -31.86 26.79 6.05
N SER A 185 -33.12 27.15 5.84
CA SER A 185 -34.18 26.88 6.83
C SER A 185 -34.65 25.42 6.77
N THR A 186 -35.04 24.81 7.89
CA THR A 186 -35.56 23.42 7.94
C THR A 186 -36.71 23.16 6.95
N LYS A 187 -37.66 24.08 6.81
CA LYS A 187 -38.77 23.96 5.85
C LYS A 187 -38.30 23.99 4.40
N THR A 188 -37.33 24.86 4.10
CA THR A 188 -36.70 24.94 2.77
C THR A 188 -35.96 23.65 2.46
N LEU A 189 -35.26 23.08 3.44
CA LEU A 189 -34.54 21.82 3.33
C LEU A 189 -35.48 20.64 3.06
N GLU A 190 -36.53 20.46 3.87
CA GLU A 190 -37.53 19.38 3.70
C GLU A 190 -38.24 19.45 2.35
N ASN A 191 -38.64 20.64 1.91
CA ASN A 191 -39.25 20.84 0.59
C ASN A 191 -38.26 20.56 -0.55
N HIS A 192 -36.98 20.93 -0.40
CA HIS A 192 -35.92 20.63 -1.37
C HIS A 192 -35.61 19.13 -1.47
N PHE A 193 -35.67 18.39 -0.36
CA PHE A 193 -35.46 16.94 -0.37
C PHE A 193 -36.66 16.18 -0.93
N ARG A 194 -37.89 16.65 -0.67
CA ARG A 194 -39.14 16.03 -1.18
C ARG A 194 -39.39 16.25 -2.68
N ASN A 195 -39.05 17.41 -3.24
CA ASN A 195 -39.40 17.76 -4.64
C ASN A 195 -38.36 17.28 -5.69
N SER A 196 -37.58 16.24 -5.39
CA SER A 196 -36.38 15.84 -6.16
C SER A 196 -36.66 15.08 -7.48
N CYS A 197 -37.87 15.13 -8.04
CA CYS A 197 -38.23 14.39 -9.26
C CYS A 197 -38.36 15.24 -10.54
N SER A 198 -37.93 16.51 -10.56
CA SER A 198 -37.93 17.33 -11.78
C SER A 198 -36.51 17.67 -12.24
N GLU A 199 -36.22 17.36 -13.50
CA GLU A 199 -34.88 17.36 -14.11
C GLU A 199 -34.23 18.75 -14.28
N ASN A 200 -34.94 19.86 -14.10
CA ASN A 200 -34.46 21.18 -14.57
C ASN A 200 -34.53 22.34 -13.56
N GLY A 201 -34.42 22.09 -12.24
CA GLY A 201 -34.64 23.14 -11.24
C GLY A 201 -33.68 23.16 -10.04
N TRP A 202 -32.42 22.71 -10.17
CA TRP A 202 -31.47 22.62 -9.06
C TRP A 202 -30.29 23.57 -9.28
N PHE A 203 -29.84 24.25 -8.21
CA PHE A 203 -28.66 25.13 -8.11
C PHE A 203 -27.89 25.34 -9.43
N SER A 204 -28.24 26.37 -10.21
CA SER A 204 -27.36 26.80 -11.30
C SER A 204 -26.01 27.22 -10.71
N GLU A 205 -24.91 27.03 -11.45
CA GLU A 205 -23.57 27.46 -11.00
C GLU A 205 -23.50 28.95 -10.60
N GLU A 206 -24.51 29.73 -10.99
CA GLU A 206 -24.66 31.17 -10.77
C GLU A 206 -25.59 31.55 -9.60
N THR A 207 -26.38 30.64 -9.00
CA THR A 207 -27.38 30.98 -7.95
C THR A 207 -26.92 30.76 -6.51
N ASN A 208 -25.63 30.50 -6.29
CA ASN A 208 -25.15 29.79 -5.10
C ASN A 208 -24.86 30.64 -3.85
N VAL A 209 -25.64 31.69 -3.61
CA VAL A 209 -25.54 32.49 -2.38
C VAL A 209 -26.96 32.81 -1.95
N MET A 210 -27.35 32.40 -0.73
CA MET A 210 -28.45 33.06 -0.02
C MET A 210 -28.11 34.55 -0.02
N SER A 211 -28.76 35.31 -0.90
CA SER A 211 -28.53 36.74 -1.01
C SER A 211 -28.77 37.33 0.37
N TYR A 212 -27.92 38.27 0.79
CA TYR A 212 -28.13 39.09 2.00
C TYR A 212 -29.60 39.57 2.13
N ARG A 213 -30.29 39.78 1.00
CA ARG A 213 -31.73 40.09 0.93
C ARG A 213 -32.65 39.03 1.54
N GLN A 214 -32.41 37.73 1.33
CA GLN A 214 -33.28 36.65 1.84
C GLN A 214 -33.18 36.50 3.37
N LEU A 215 -32.03 36.83 3.96
CA LEU A 215 -31.80 36.78 5.41
C LEU A 215 -32.32 38.03 6.13
N MET A 216 -32.31 39.19 5.46
CA MET A 216 -32.94 40.42 5.96
C MET A 216 -34.48 40.39 5.87
N GLN A 217 -35.05 39.65 4.92
CA GLN A 217 -36.51 39.53 4.79
C GLN A 217 -37.17 38.69 5.90
N SER A 218 -36.46 37.71 6.46
CA SER A 218 -36.97 36.88 7.57
C SER A 218 -36.91 37.59 8.94
N SER A 219 -36.04 38.60 9.08
CA SER A 219 -35.82 39.33 10.33
C SER A 219 -36.72 40.58 10.48
N VAL A 220 -37.35 41.04 9.40
CA VAL A 220 -38.28 42.20 9.43
C VAL A 220 -39.74 41.78 9.67
N ALA A 221 -40.10 40.52 9.47
CA ALA A 221 -41.48 40.03 9.56
C ALA A 221 -41.80 39.31 10.88
N SER A 222 -41.56 39.94 12.05
CA SER A 222 -42.16 39.47 13.31
C SER A 222 -42.10 40.54 14.41
N LYS A 223 -42.93 41.59 14.29
CA LYS A 223 -43.19 42.51 15.41
C LYS A 223 -44.43 42.19 16.24
N ASN A 224 -45.25 41.20 15.87
CA ASN A 224 -46.45 40.84 16.63
C ASN A 224 -46.69 39.33 16.71
N SER A 225 -45.96 38.62 17.56
CA SER A 225 -46.49 37.40 18.18
C SER A 225 -45.73 37.03 19.45
N LYS A 226 -46.42 37.05 20.60
CA LYS A 226 -46.00 36.37 21.82
C LYS A 226 -46.01 34.86 21.56
N LYS A 227 -44.89 34.28 21.09
CA LYS A 227 -44.66 32.83 21.11
C LYS A 227 -43.26 32.53 21.63
N GLN A 228 -43.16 31.48 22.43
CA GLN A 228 -41.96 30.99 23.11
C GLN A 228 -40.72 30.98 22.20
N ILE A 229 -39.63 31.51 22.74
CA ILE A 229 -38.28 31.48 22.16
C ILE A 229 -37.80 30.02 22.14
N GLN A 230 -37.94 29.33 21.01
CA GLN A 230 -37.27 28.05 20.75
C GLN A 230 -35.77 28.29 20.50
N LYS A 231 -34.91 27.35 20.94
CA LYS A 231 -33.44 27.43 20.93
C LYS A 231 -32.89 27.71 19.52
N GLY A 232 -32.57 28.96 19.22
CA GLY A 232 -31.88 29.32 17.99
C GLY A 232 -30.46 28.75 17.92
N VAL A 233 -29.95 28.58 16.69
CA VAL A 233 -28.56 28.18 16.43
C VAL A 233 -27.59 29.13 17.14
N THR A 234 -26.63 28.55 17.86
CA THR A 234 -25.63 29.28 18.66
C THR A 234 -24.61 29.98 17.77
N ASN A 235 -24.08 31.13 18.22
CA ASN A 235 -23.00 31.84 17.50
C ASN A 235 -21.76 30.96 17.29
N THR A 236 -21.55 29.97 18.17
CA THR A 236 -20.48 28.96 18.04
C THR A 236 -20.59 28.15 16.75
N ALA A 237 -21.79 27.87 16.25
CA ALA A 237 -22.00 27.11 15.02
C ALA A 237 -21.52 27.88 13.78
N TYR A 238 -21.85 29.17 13.71
CA TYR A 238 -21.41 30.07 12.65
C TYR A 238 -19.88 30.25 12.65
N ILE A 239 -19.26 30.42 13.82
CA ILE A 239 -17.80 30.50 13.95
C ILE A 239 -17.14 29.18 13.52
N SER A 240 -17.75 28.03 13.87
CA SER A 240 -17.22 26.71 13.50
C SER A 240 -17.28 26.48 11.98
N ALA A 241 -18.37 26.90 11.32
CA ALA A 241 -18.48 26.88 9.86
C ALA A 241 -17.44 27.76 9.17
N PHE A 242 -17.18 28.96 9.71
CA PHE A 242 -16.10 29.84 9.23
C PHE A 242 -14.73 29.17 9.35
N CYS A 243 -14.40 28.61 10.51
CA CYS A 243 -13.12 27.93 10.74
C CYS A 243 -12.93 26.72 9.81
N LEU A 244 -13.99 25.93 9.59
CA LEU A 244 -13.96 24.80 8.68
C LEU A 244 -13.60 25.23 7.25
N LEU A 245 -14.29 26.25 6.73
CA LEU A 245 -14.03 26.80 5.40
C LEU A 245 -12.62 27.37 5.26
N LEU A 246 -12.14 28.07 6.29
CA LEU A 246 -10.80 28.64 6.29
C LEU A 246 -9.71 27.55 6.27
N ASN A 247 -9.91 26.47 7.04
CA ASN A 247 -9.01 25.32 7.05
C ASN A 247 -9.03 24.59 5.70
N ALA A 248 -10.22 24.35 5.13
CA ALA A 248 -10.39 23.73 3.81
C ALA A 248 -9.69 24.54 2.71
N TYR A 249 -9.82 25.87 2.75
CA TYR A 249 -9.10 26.76 1.84
C TYR A 249 -7.58 26.64 2.01
N GLY A 250 -7.09 26.73 3.24
CA GLY A 250 -5.66 26.60 3.54
C GLY A 250 -5.08 25.26 3.07
N ALA A 251 -5.81 24.15 3.28
CA ALA A 251 -5.39 22.82 2.88
C ALA A 251 -5.34 22.66 1.35
N LEU A 252 -6.38 23.10 0.63
CA LEU A 252 -6.41 23.04 -0.83
C LEU A 252 -5.31 23.92 -1.45
N GLN A 253 -5.08 25.11 -0.89
CA GLN A 253 -4.00 25.99 -1.29
C GLN A 253 -2.62 25.33 -1.07
N SER A 254 -2.40 24.72 0.09
CA SER A 254 -1.16 24.02 0.39
C SER A 254 -0.93 22.85 -0.57
N LYS A 255 -1.98 22.04 -0.86
CA LYS A 255 -1.86 20.93 -1.82
C LYS A 255 -1.59 21.43 -3.24
N LEU A 256 -2.17 22.56 -3.66
CA LEU A 256 -1.85 23.21 -4.94
C LEU A 256 -0.37 23.55 -5.02
N LEU A 257 0.17 24.23 -4.01
CA LEU A 257 1.58 24.61 -3.96
C LEU A 257 2.51 23.38 -3.90
N GLN A 258 2.10 22.32 -3.22
CA GLN A 258 2.85 21.06 -3.15
C GLN A 258 2.92 20.37 -4.53
N LEU A 259 1.86 20.43 -5.32
CA LEU A 259 1.76 19.76 -6.62
C LEU A 259 2.28 20.61 -7.79
N LEU A 260 2.41 21.92 -7.61
CA LEU A 260 2.89 22.87 -8.62
C LEU A 260 4.22 22.46 -9.30
N PRO A 261 5.24 21.95 -8.58
CA PRO A 261 6.51 21.54 -9.19
C PRO A 261 6.39 20.39 -10.21
N TYR A 262 5.30 19.61 -10.15
CA TYR A 262 5.05 18.47 -11.04
C TYR A 262 4.28 18.86 -12.31
N LEU A 263 3.97 20.15 -12.48
CA LEU A 263 3.41 20.70 -13.72
C LEU A 263 4.53 21.08 -14.71
N PRO A 264 4.28 20.96 -16.02
CA PRO A 264 5.16 21.53 -17.05
C PRO A 264 5.40 23.03 -16.78
N ARG A 265 6.63 23.52 -16.97
CA ARG A 265 7.01 24.92 -16.66
C ARG A 265 6.08 25.98 -17.26
N ARG A 266 5.55 25.73 -18.46
CA ARG A 266 4.56 26.58 -19.16
C ARG A 266 3.24 26.77 -18.40
N ASP A 267 2.89 25.83 -17.53
CA ASP A 267 1.62 25.80 -16.80
C ASP A 267 1.77 26.38 -15.37
N HIS A 268 2.95 26.94 -15.02
CA HIS A 268 3.17 27.62 -13.75
C HIS A 268 2.51 29.00 -13.80
N ILE A 269 1.54 29.23 -12.92
CA ILE A 269 0.76 30.47 -12.89
C ILE A 269 1.14 31.31 -11.66
N ASN A 270 1.08 32.63 -11.80
CA ASN A 270 1.08 33.56 -10.68
C ASN A 270 -0.21 33.33 -9.84
N PHE A 271 -0.07 32.66 -8.70
CA PHE A 271 -1.15 32.43 -7.73
C PHE A 271 -0.86 33.28 -6.50
N GLN A 272 -1.81 34.15 -6.13
CA GLN A 272 -1.72 34.92 -4.90
C GLN A 272 -2.44 34.16 -3.78
N PRO A 273 -1.71 33.55 -2.84
CA PRO A 273 -2.32 32.82 -1.74
C PRO A 273 -3.09 33.75 -0.80
N LEU A 274 -4.24 33.28 -0.29
CA LEU A 274 -4.87 33.95 0.84
C LEU A 274 -4.01 33.71 2.09
N ASN A 275 -3.75 34.78 2.84
CA ASN A 275 -3.15 34.66 4.17
C ASN A 275 -4.25 34.26 5.17
N CYS A 276 -4.41 32.94 5.37
CA CYS A 276 -5.43 32.40 6.27
C CYS A 276 -5.26 32.89 7.72
N SER A 277 -4.02 33.04 8.21
CA SER A 277 -3.73 33.54 9.55
C SER A 277 -4.25 34.96 9.74
N ARG A 278 -3.93 35.87 8.80
CA ARG A 278 -4.42 37.25 8.82
C ARG A 278 -5.94 37.31 8.72
N LYS A 279 -6.55 36.47 7.88
CA LYS A 279 -8.02 36.40 7.75
C LYS A 279 -8.69 35.96 9.06
N PHE A 280 -8.08 35.01 9.77
CA PHE A 280 -8.54 34.58 11.09
C PHE A 280 -8.40 35.70 12.14
N GLU A 281 -7.27 36.39 12.19
CA GLU A 281 -7.04 37.52 13.10
C GLU A 281 -8.04 38.66 12.88
N MET A 282 -8.32 39.01 11.62
CA MET A 282 -9.34 40.01 11.28
C MET A 282 -10.73 39.56 11.74
N MET A 283 -11.07 38.28 11.60
CA MET A 283 -12.34 37.74 12.10
C MET A 283 -12.41 37.84 13.63
N GLN A 284 -11.33 37.53 14.34
CA GLN A 284 -11.29 37.69 15.80
C GLN A 284 -11.47 39.15 16.24
N GLN A 285 -10.86 40.10 15.52
CA GLN A 285 -11.04 41.53 15.80
C GLN A 285 -12.50 41.96 15.58
N ASN A 286 -13.09 41.59 14.43
CA ASN A 286 -14.48 41.90 14.13
C ASN A 286 -15.45 41.33 15.17
N LEU A 287 -15.24 40.08 15.61
CA LEU A 287 -16.06 39.44 16.64
C LEU A 287 -15.96 40.13 18.00
N ARG A 288 -14.82 40.73 18.35
CA ARG A 288 -14.65 41.50 19.59
C ARG A 288 -15.39 42.84 19.57
N CYS A 289 -15.62 43.39 18.38
CA CYS A 289 -16.32 44.66 18.20
C CYS A 289 -17.85 44.48 18.16
N CYS A 290 -18.37 43.25 18.08
CA CYS A 290 -19.79 42.98 18.11
C CYS A 290 -20.39 43.29 19.48
N THR A 291 -21.50 44.02 19.50
CA THR A 291 -22.24 44.37 20.71
C THR A 291 -23.47 43.50 20.94
N CYS A 292 -23.95 42.80 19.89
CA CYS A 292 -25.08 41.90 19.97
C CYS A 292 -24.95 40.63 19.10
N ASP A 293 -25.82 39.64 19.34
CA ASP A 293 -25.86 38.38 18.60
C ASP A 293 -26.18 38.57 17.11
N LEU A 294 -26.99 39.58 16.78
CA LEU A 294 -27.37 39.85 15.38
C LEU A 294 -26.17 40.32 14.56
N GLU A 295 -25.36 41.24 15.10
CA GLU A 295 -24.11 41.70 14.47
C GLU A 295 -23.14 40.54 14.27
N THR A 296 -22.99 39.69 15.29
CA THR A 296 -22.15 38.48 15.24
C THR A 296 -22.58 37.55 14.11
N LYS A 297 -23.88 37.29 13.97
CA LYS A 297 -24.42 36.44 12.90
C LYS A 297 -24.21 37.06 11.52
N VAL A 298 -24.49 38.34 11.36
CA VAL A 298 -24.30 39.06 10.08
C VAL A 298 -22.85 39.00 9.61
N ILE A 299 -21.90 39.26 10.52
CA ILE A 299 -20.46 39.18 10.21
C ILE A 299 -20.06 37.75 9.84
N CYS A 300 -20.47 36.75 10.63
CA CYS A 300 -20.13 35.36 10.34
C CYS A 300 -20.68 34.90 8.99
N VAL A 301 -21.96 35.17 8.70
CA VAL A 301 -22.59 34.78 7.43
C VAL A 301 -21.86 35.44 6.24
N SER A 302 -21.55 36.74 6.35
CA SER A 302 -20.79 37.44 5.31
C SER A 302 -19.43 36.78 5.03
N GLN A 303 -18.70 36.39 6.08
CA GLN A 303 -17.41 35.71 5.92
C GLN A 303 -17.55 34.27 5.40
N ILE A 304 -18.58 33.52 5.82
CA ILE A 304 -18.88 32.18 5.32
C ILE A 304 -19.15 32.22 3.81
N VAL A 305 -19.95 33.19 3.35
CA VAL A 305 -20.24 33.38 1.92
C VAL A 305 -18.96 33.74 1.16
N PHE A 306 -18.17 34.69 1.67
CA PHE A 306 -16.91 35.08 1.05
C PHE A 306 -15.93 33.90 0.91
N LEU A 307 -15.74 33.14 1.99
CA LEU A 307 -14.84 31.98 1.98
C LEU A 307 -15.36 30.86 1.08
N SER A 308 -16.68 30.61 1.07
CA SER A 308 -17.30 29.64 0.16
C SER A 308 -17.04 29.98 -1.31
N ASN A 309 -17.23 31.23 -1.71
CA ASN A 309 -16.95 31.67 -3.08
C ASN A 309 -15.46 31.57 -3.42
N SER A 310 -14.60 31.97 -2.48
CA SER A 310 -13.14 31.91 -2.65
C SER A 310 -12.65 30.46 -2.78
N LEU A 311 -13.18 29.56 -1.96
CA LEU A 311 -12.86 28.13 -1.95
C LEU A 311 -13.34 27.44 -3.24
N ASN A 312 -14.56 27.72 -3.68
CA ASN A 312 -15.08 27.19 -4.94
C ASN A 312 -14.27 27.67 -6.15
N SER A 313 -13.83 28.94 -6.16
CA SER A 313 -12.94 29.48 -7.19
C SER A 313 -11.57 28.77 -7.18
N LEU A 314 -10.97 28.60 -5.99
CA LEU A 314 -9.71 27.88 -5.83
C LEU A 314 -9.82 26.42 -6.31
N TRP A 315 -10.93 25.74 -5.99
CA TRP A 315 -11.23 24.39 -6.45
C TRP A 315 -11.32 24.28 -7.97
N ARG A 316 -12.04 25.19 -8.63
CA ARG A 316 -12.13 25.22 -10.10
C ARG A 316 -10.75 25.37 -10.73
N ARG A 317 -9.93 26.29 -10.19
CA ARG A 317 -8.54 26.49 -10.64
C ARG A 317 -7.68 25.24 -10.39
N PHE A 318 -7.79 24.62 -9.23
CA PHE A 318 -7.07 23.39 -8.90
C PHE A 318 -7.35 22.28 -9.93
N LEU A 319 -8.63 22.01 -10.22
CA LEU A 319 -9.00 20.99 -11.21
C LEU A 319 -8.53 21.34 -12.62
N GLN A 320 -8.64 22.61 -13.03
CA GLN A 320 -8.14 23.05 -14.34
C GLN A 320 -6.65 22.80 -14.52
N MET A 321 -5.86 22.96 -13.45
CA MET A 321 -4.41 22.79 -13.50
C MET A 321 -3.96 21.34 -13.45
N PHE A 322 -4.59 20.52 -12.61
CA PHE A 322 -4.06 19.19 -12.28
C PHE A 322 -4.78 18.02 -12.96
N ARG A 323 -5.96 18.25 -13.56
CA ARG A 323 -6.70 17.22 -14.30
C ARG A 323 -5.82 16.56 -15.35
N PHE A 324 -5.80 15.24 -15.34
CA PHE A 324 -5.08 14.42 -16.32
C PHE A 324 -3.58 14.76 -16.47
N CYS A 325 -2.97 15.45 -15.49
CA CYS A 325 -1.56 15.79 -15.54
C CYS A 325 -0.70 14.54 -15.20
N PRO A 326 0.18 14.06 -16.10
CA PRO A 326 0.98 12.88 -15.84
C PRO A 326 1.92 13.03 -14.65
N GLY A 327 2.63 14.16 -14.52
CA GLY A 327 3.58 14.38 -13.41
C GLY A 327 2.91 14.33 -12.04
N VAL A 328 1.74 14.95 -11.92
CA VAL A 328 0.91 14.92 -10.71
C VAL A 328 0.40 13.51 -10.42
N THR A 329 -0.11 12.84 -11.44
CA THR A 329 -0.58 11.44 -11.34
C THR A 329 0.54 10.52 -10.84
N GLN A 330 1.76 10.68 -11.36
CA GLN A 330 2.92 9.91 -10.94
C GLN A 330 3.32 10.19 -9.48
N LYS A 331 3.33 11.46 -9.04
CA LYS A 331 3.60 11.80 -7.63
C LYS A 331 2.55 11.18 -6.70
N LEU A 332 1.26 11.31 -7.03
CA LEU A 332 0.18 10.72 -6.23
C LEU A 332 0.22 9.18 -6.24
N ALA A 333 0.61 8.56 -7.36
CA ALA A 333 0.79 7.12 -7.45
C ALA A 333 1.94 6.62 -6.57
N ALA A 334 3.05 7.37 -6.54
CA ALA A 334 4.19 7.09 -5.67
C ALA A 334 3.81 7.23 -4.18
N GLU A 335 3.08 8.28 -3.80
CA GLU A 335 2.55 8.46 -2.43
C GLU A 335 1.66 7.27 -2.03
N HIS A 336 0.74 6.86 -2.90
CA HIS A 336 -0.11 5.69 -2.67
C HIS A 336 0.69 4.41 -2.47
N HIS A 337 1.63 4.14 -3.39
CA HIS A 337 2.48 2.96 -3.34
C HIS A 337 3.26 2.88 -2.04
N PHE A 338 3.89 3.98 -1.64
CA PHE A 338 4.67 4.04 -0.41
C PHE A 338 3.82 3.76 0.83
N SER A 339 2.65 4.41 0.96
CA SER A 339 1.73 4.15 2.07
C SER A 339 1.25 2.69 2.10
N ARG A 340 0.92 2.12 0.93
CA ARG A 340 0.46 0.74 0.79
C ARG A 340 1.54 -0.27 1.23
N VAL A 341 2.75 -0.16 0.69
CA VAL A 341 3.86 -1.09 1.01
C VAL A 341 4.29 -0.95 2.47
N ARG A 342 4.31 0.27 3.03
CA ARG A 342 4.62 0.50 4.45
C ARG A 342 3.59 -0.13 5.38
N ARG A 343 2.30 0.01 5.06
CA ARG A 343 1.21 -0.65 5.80
C ARG A 343 1.31 -2.18 5.73
N PHE A 344 1.74 -2.73 4.60
CA PHE A 344 1.98 -4.17 4.48
C PHE A 344 3.16 -4.64 5.35
N ALA A 345 4.18 -3.80 5.47
CA ALA A 345 5.39 -4.09 6.25
C ALA A 345 5.14 -4.16 7.78
N ASP A 346 4.03 -3.61 8.28
CA ASP A 346 3.66 -3.66 9.70
C ASP A 346 3.30 -5.09 10.19
N GLY A 347 3.06 -6.03 9.27
CA GLY A 347 2.83 -7.46 9.56
C GLY A 347 4.04 -8.36 9.33
N VAL A 348 5.23 -7.80 9.06
CA VAL A 348 6.44 -8.58 8.74
C VAL A 348 7.48 -8.38 9.82
N LEU A 349 7.87 -9.47 10.48
CA LEU A 349 8.93 -9.51 11.48
C LEU A 349 10.19 -10.05 10.83
N VAL A 350 11.31 -9.36 11.02
CA VAL A 350 12.59 -9.67 10.37
C VAL A 350 13.65 -9.96 11.42
N THR A 351 14.36 -11.06 11.25
CA THR A 351 15.55 -11.43 12.02
C THR A 351 16.75 -11.62 11.08
N GLU A 352 17.94 -11.30 11.58
CA GLU A 352 19.18 -11.46 10.84
C GLU A 352 20.11 -12.38 11.63
N ASN A 353 20.58 -13.43 10.95
CA ASN A 353 21.34 -14.52 11.53
C ASN A 353 22.61 -14.77 10.69
N SER A 354 23.63 -15.34 11.33
CA SER A 354 24.80 -15.85 10.61
C SER A 354 24.44 -17.13 9.86
N SER A 355 24.99 -17.32 8.65
CA SER A 355 24.88 -18.56 7.89
C SER A 355 25.32 -19.79 8.68
N LEU A 356 26.22 -19.66 9.66
CA LEU A 356 26.67 -20.76 10.53
C LEU A 356 25.54 -21.37 11.37
N VAL A 357 24.48 -20.60 11.64
CA VAL A 357 23.31 -21.04 12.44
C VAL A 357 22.30 -21.80 11.57
N LEU A 358 22.50 -21.90 10.25
CA LEU A 358 21.61 -22.66 9.36
C LEU A 358 21.51 -24.15 9.76
N PHE A 359 22.60 -24.74 10.29
CA PHE A 359 22.61 -26.10 10.88
C PHE A 359 22.14 -26.11 12.33
N ASN A 360 22.64 -25.14 13.10
CA ASN A 360 22.49 -25.06 14.54
C ASN A 360 21.32 -24.14 14.90
N GLY A 361 20.15 -24.37 14.30
CA GLY A 361 18.95 -24.03 15.03
C GLY A 361 19.03 -24.84 16.32
N ASN A 362 19.48 -24.21 17.42
CA ASN A 362 19.54 -24.76 18.77
C ASN A 362 18.35 -25.70 18.97
N GLU A 363 18.50 -26.80 19.71
CA GLU A 363 17.59 -27.88 20.18
C GLU A 363 16.06 -27.55 20.38
N GLN A 364 15.52 -26.63 19.62
CA GLN A 364 14.41 -25.71 19.78
C GLN A 364 13.73 -25.46 18.43
N ALA A 365 14.18 -25.97 17.28
CA ALA A 365 13.45 -25.79 16.01
C ALA A 365 12.02 -26.38 15.99
N GLY A 366 11.69 -27.29 16.93
CA GLY A 366 10.29 -27.68 17.21
C GLY A 366 9.51 -26.66 18.04
N GLN A 367 10.23 -25.82 18.79
CA GLN A 367 9.77 -24.68 19.57
C GLN A 367 9.78 -23.37 18.76
N ASP A 368 10.64 -23.18 17.75
CA ASP A 368 10.72 -21.93 16.96
C ASP A 368 9.41 -21.60 16.25
N ALA A 369 8.76 -22.60 15.62
CA ALA A 369 7.44 -22.39 15.03
C ALA A 369 6.35 -22.08 16.09
N ILE A 370 6.47 -22.66 17.30
CA ILE A 370 5.55 -22.40 18.43
C ILE A 370 5.78 -20.98 18.97
N VAL A 371 7.04 -20.55 19.05
CA VAL A 371 7.45 -19.21 19.47
C VAL A 371 7.03 -18.17 18.44
N GLN A 372 7.25 -18.42 17.15
CA GLN A 372 6.75 -17.58 16.06
C GLN A 372 5.22 -17.51 16.08
N LEU A 373 4.51 -18.60 16.36
CA LEU A 373 3.05 -18.57 16.54
C LEU A 373 2.65 -17.72 17.75
N LYS A 374 3.39 -17.77 18.86
CA LYS A 374 3.20 -16.90 20.02
C LYS A 374 3.37 -15.43 19.65
N TRP A 375 4.44 -15.07 18.95
CA TRP A 375 4.68 -13.70 18.47
C TRP A 375 3.61 -13.23 17.49
N ALA A 376 3.18 -14.09 16.56
CA ALA A 376 2.09 -13.78 15.64
C ALA A 376 0.78 -13.50 16.40
N ASN A 377 0.50 -14.25 17.47
CA ASN A 377 -0.66 -14.03 18.33
C ASN A 377 -0.57 -12.71 19.11
N ILE A 378 0.63 -12.31 19.58
CA ILE A 378 0.86 -11.01 20.21
C ILE A 378 0.49 -9.89 19.21
N VAL A 379 1.03 -9.95 17.99
CA VAL A 379 0.74 -8.97 16.94
C VAL A 379 -0.75 -8.95 16.60
N ARG A 380 -1.37 -10.11 16.28
CA ARG A 380 -2.81 -10.22 15.95
C ARG A 380 -3.72 -9.61 17.00
N ARG A 381 -3.42 -9.82 18.29
CA ARG A 381 -4.28 -9.40 19.41
C ARG A 381 -4.00 -7.97 19.87
N SER A 382 -2.84 -7.41 19.51
CA SER A 382 -2.42 -6.06 19.89
C SER A 382 -3.37 -4.99 19.38
N SER A 383 -3.46 -3.87 20.12
CA SER A 383 -4.13 -2.66 19.63
C SER A 383 -3.40 -2.09 18.41
N TYR A 384 -2.09 -2.32 18.28
CA TYR A 384 -1.27 -1.89 17.16
C TYR A 384 -1.83 -2.40 15.83
N PHE A 385 -2.03 -3.71 15.72
CA PHE A 385 -2.49 -4.31 14.47
C PHE A 385 -3.96 -3.97 14.19
N LYS A 386 -4.79 -3.82 15.23
CA LYS A 386 -6.19 -3.39 15.12
C LYS A 386 -6.35 -1.93 14.68
N LEU A 387 -5.42 -1.07 15.07
CA LEU A 387 -5.39 0.36 14.74
C LEU A 387 -4.58 0.66 13.48
N LEU A 388 -4.25 -0.36 12.66
CA LEU A 388 -3.55 -0.15 11.39
C LEU A 388 -4.25 0.95 10.58
N PRO A 389 -3.54 2.01 10.19
CA PRO A 389 -4.16 3.13 9.51
C PRO A 389 -4.70 2.67 8.15
N ASP A 390 -5.91 3.10 7.83
CA ASP A 390 -6.46 2.90 6.49
C ASP A 390 -5.74 3.80 5.48
N LEU A 391 -5.67 3.35 4.23
CA LEU A 391 -5.28 4.21 3.13
C LEU A 391 -6.35 5.29 2.91
N HIS A 392 -5.98 6.42 2.30
CA HIS A 392 -6.90 7.50 1.96
C HIS A 392 -8.08 7.03 1.09
N ILE A 393 -7.78 6.15 0.13
CA ILE A 393 -8.77 5.32 -0.56
C ILE A 393 -8.40 3.89 -0.24
N HIS A 394 -9.20 3.21 0.58
CA HIS A 394 -8.93 1.86 1.07
C HIS A 394 -9.82 0.82 0.36
N CYS A 395 -9.24 -0.27 -0.11
CA CYS A 395 -9.99 -1.42 -0.62
C CYS A 395 -9.80 -2.60 0.33
N PRO A 396 -10.82 -3.02 1.09
CA PRO A 396 -10.67 -4.12 2.05
C PRO A 396 -10.19 -5.45 1.42
N VAL A 397 -10.54 -5.68 0.15
CA VAL A 397 -10.15 -6.88 -0.61
C VAL A 397 -8.66 -6.84 -0.99
N LEU A 398 -8.16 -5.70 -1.50
CA LEU A 398 -6.77 -5.57 -1.98
C LEU A 398 -5.78 -5.21 -0.86
N ASP A 399 -6.21 -4.38 0.10
CA ASP A 399 -5.31 -3.87 1.14
C ASP A 399 -5.36 -4.75 2.41
N GLY A 400 -6.46 -5.48 2.60
CA GLY A 400 -6.72 -6.27 3.79
C GLY A 400 -6.97 -5.44 5.06
N SER A 401 -7.50 -6.11 6.08
CA SER A 401 -7.73 -5.60 7.43
C SER A 401 -6.84 -6.34 8.43
N ALA A 402 -6.81 -5.85 9.68
CA ALA A 402 -6.13 -6.50 10.80
C ALA A 402 -6.49 -7.98 10.96
N CYS A 403 -7.69 -8.38 10.53
CA CYS A 403 -8.14 -9.76 10.63
C CYS A 403 -7.55 -10.64 9.54
N ASN A 404 -7.38 -10.14 8.31
CA ASN A 404 -7.00 -10.95 7.14
C ASN A 404 -5.57 -10.73 6.62
N LEU A 405 -4.85 -9.71 7.11
CA LEU A 405 -3.43 -9.51 6.82
C LEU A 405 -2.62 -10.75 7.28
N PRO A 406 -1.81 -11.35 6.40
CA PRO A 406 -0.87 -12.40 6.81
C PRO A 406 0.23 -11.80 7.69
N ILE A 407 0.75 -12.61 8.61
CA ILE A 407 1.97 -12.28 9.36
C ILE A 407 3.11 -13.12 8.80
N LEU A 408 4.23 -12.46 8.52
CA LEU A 408 5.40 -13.08 7.92
C LEU A 408 6.57 -12.98 8.89
N PHE A 409 7.28 -14.08 9.09
CA PHE A 409 8.60 -14.08 9.72
C PHE A 409 9.63 -14.26 8.62
N GLU A 410 10.50 -13.28 8.45
CA GLU A 410 11.61 -13.28 7.50
C GLU A 410 12.92 -13.45 8.27
N GLU A 411 13.52 -14.62 8.16
CA GLU A 411 14.79 -14.95 8.79
C GLU A 411 15.89 -14.93 7.73
N ARG A 412 16.76 -13.92 7.77
CA ARG A 412 17.85 -13.76 6.82
C ARG A 412 19.12 -14.40 7.37
N PHE A 413 19.78 -15.21 6.55
CA PHE A 413 21.05 -15.85 6.88
C PHE A 413 22.13 -15.28 5.97
N GLU A 414 22.90 -14.33 6.50
CA GLU A 414 23.97 -13.68 5.76
C GLU A 414 25.25 -14.54 5.77
N PRO A 415 25.97 -14.63 4.63
CA PRO A 415 27.27 -15.28 4.58
C PRO A 415 28.26 -14.59 5.53
N THR A 416 29.00 -15.36 6.31
CA THR A 416 30.06 -14.81 7.16
C THR A 416 31.26 -14.43 6.29
N ALA A 417 31.53 -13.13 6.16
CA ALA A 417 32.78 -12.67 5.58
C ALA A 417 33.95 -13.10 6.48
N SER A 418 34.97 -13.73 5.91
CA SER A 418 36.18 -14.14 6.63
C SER A 418 36.88 -12.92 7.26
N CYS A 419 36.64 -12.70 8.56
CA CYS A 419 37.45 -11.76 9.33
C CYS A 419 38.75 -12.49 9.70
N SER A 420 39.87 -11.96 9.22
CA SER A 420 41.22 -12.42 9.55
C SER A 420 41.42 -12.50 11.06
N THR A 421 41.71 -13.72 11.53
CA THR A 421 42.35 -14.12 12.80
C THR A 421 42.47 -13.06 13.90
N GLY A 422 41.67 -13.22 14.95
CA GLY A 422 41.87 -12.58 16.26
C GLY A 422 40.94 -13.22 17.29
N VAL A 423 41.49 -14.10 18.12
CA VAL A 423 40.79 -14.83 19.19
C VAL A 423 40.19 -13.87 20.22
N GLY A 424 38.90 -14.05 20.60
CA GLY A 424 38.34 -13.42 21.80
C GLY A 424 36.81 -13.31 21.87
N SER A 425 36.19 -14.24 22.60
CA SER A 425 34.92 -14.17 23.38
C SER A 425 33.66 -13.52 22.78
N LEU A 426 32.64 -14.38 22.61
CA LEU A 426 31.25 -14.07 22.26
C LEU A 426 30.50 -13.31 23.37
N VAL A 427 30.00 -12.11 23.06
CA VAL A 427 28.79 -11.51 23.64
C VAL A 427 28.07 -10.75 22.51
N PRO A 428 26.77 -10.97 22.23
CA PRO A 428 26.04 -10.16 21.28
C PRO A 428 25.70 -8.81 21.92
N SER A 429 26.46 -7.77 21.57
CA SER A 429 26.08 -6.38 21.83
C SER A 429 25.02 -5.95 20.82
N ALA A 430 23.92 -5.37 21.30
CA ALA A 430 22.89 -4.73 20.50
C ALA A 430 23.52 -3.62 19.63
N LYS A 431 23.69 -3.88 18.33
CA LYS A 431 24.21 -2.89 17.38
C LYS A 431 23.08 -1.97 16.90
N ALA A 432 23.41 -0.69 16.82
CA ALA A 432 22.58 0.40 16.33
C ALA A 432 22.11 0.22 14.87
N PHE A 433 21.06 0.96 14.51
CA PHE A 433 20.45 1.08 13.17
C PHE A 433 21.47 0.90 12.02
N PRO A 434 21.34 -0.13 11.17
CA PRO A 434 22.17 -0.23 9.98
C PRO A 434 21.68 0.77 8.92
N SER A 435 22.47 1.82 8.67
CA SER A 435 22.29 2.79 7.59
C SER A 435 23.01 2.38 6.29
N ARG A 436 23.29 1.08 6.10
CA ARG A 436 24.17 0.63 5.01
C ARG A 436 23.41 -0.14 3.92
N TRP A 437 22.75 0.61 3.05
CA TRP A 437 22.44 0.16 1.69
C TRP A 437 22.60 1.33 0.72
N SER A 438 23.78 1.43 0.12
CA SER A 438 23.99 2.16 -1.13
C SER A 438 24.03 1.11 -2.24
N PRO A 439 23.43 1.35 -3.43
CA PRO A 439 23.55 0.43 -4.55
C PRO A 439 25.02 0.34 -4.96
N LEU A 440 25.58 -0.87 -4.99
CA LEU A 440 26.90 -1.11 -5.60
C LEU A 440 26.76 -0.89 -7.11
N VAL A 441 27.35 0.20 -7.59
CA VAL A 441 27.69 0.40 -9.00
C VAL A 441 29.16 0.00 -9.15
N ASP A 442 29.44 -0.96 -10.03
CA ASP A 442 30.80 -1.32 -10.42
C ASP A 442 31.49 -0.12 -11.07
N GLY A 443 32.74 0.17 -10.68
CA GLY A 443 33.49 1.30 -11.21
C GLY A 443 34.99 1.26 -10.89
N HIS A 444 35.77 1.03 -11.95
CA HIS A 444 37.23 1.09 -11.99
C HIS A 444 37.83 2.43 -11.52
N GLN A 445 38.98 2.31 -10.83
CA GLN A 445 40.14 3.23 -10.71
C GLN A 445 39.93 4.73 -10.36
N GLY A 446 40.68 5.19 -9.34
CA GLY A 446 41.04 6.61 -9.22
C GLY A 446 41.58 7.04 -7.85
N ARG A 447 42.88 6.81 -7.61
CA ARG A 447 43.63 7.42 -6.48
C ARG A 447 43.47 8.95 -6.48
N ARG A 448 42.99 9.55 -5.39
CA ARG A 448 43.40 10.90 -4.96
C ARG A 448 43.50 11.00 -3.43
N ASN A 449 44.72 11.31 -3.00
CA ASN A 449 45.12 11.61 -1.63
C ASN A 449 44.47 12.90 -1.12
N CYS A 450 44.12 12.96 0.17
CA CYS A 450 44.27 14.19 0.96
C CYS A 450 44.37 13.91 2.47
N ARG A 451 45.63 13.93 2.92
CA ARG A 451 46.21 14.50 4.16
C ARG A 451 45.49 14.31 5.51
N GLN A 452 46.20 13.56 6.35
CA GLN A 452 46.16 13.58 7.82
C GLN A 452 46.53 14.96 8.38
N SER A 453 45.86 15.36 9.47
CA SER A 453 46.49 16.16 10.54
C SER A 453 45.93 15.75 11.91
N SER A 454 46.83 15.15 12.69
CA SER A 454 46.98 15.07 14.15
C SER A 454 46.71 16.41 14.87
N THR A 455 46.41 16.59 16.15
CA THR A 455 46.39 15.80 17.42
C THR A 455 45.87 16.75 18.54
N LEU A 456 45.64 16.22 19.75
CA LEU A 456 45.44 16.90 21.07
C LEU A 456 44.00 17.37 21.35
N ASP A 457 43.38 17.17 22.52
CA ASP A 457 43.77 16.56 23.79
C ASP A 457 42.51 16.15 24.57
N ALA A 458 42.63 15.13 25.41
CA ALA A 458 41.61 14.69 26.34
C ALA A 458 41.72 15.47 27.66
N ARG A 459 40.67 16.23 28.03
CA ARG A 459 40.21 16.49 29.42
C ARG A 459 39.05 17.48 29.37
N ASP A 460 37.82 16.94 29.46
CA ASP A 460 36.76 17.45 30.35
C ASP A 460 35.45 16.70 30.08
N GLN A 461 35.32 15.54 30.73
CA GLN A 461 34.03 14.96 31.03
C GLN A 461 33.45 15.70 32.24
N LYS A 462 32.45 16.56 31.99
CA LYS A 462 31.17 16.66 32.72
C LYS A 462 30.51 18.02 32.41
N LYS A 463 29.21 17.97 32.12
CA LYS A 463 28.27 19.07 31.81
C LYS A 463 28.20 19.48 30.33
N LYS A 464 27.32 18.79 29.59
CA LYS A 464 26.42 19.39 28.58
C LYS A 464 25.33 18.38 28.17
N ALA A 465 24.54 17.97 29.16
CA ALA A 465 23.14 17.67 28.89
C ALA A 465 22.38 19.01 28.88
N SER A 466 21.39 19.13 27.99
CA SER A 466 20.48 20.27 27.80
C SER A 466 21.02 21.48 27.00
N SER A 467 20.75 21.49 25.69
CA SER A 467 20.05 22.63 25.05
C SER A 467 19.38 22.16 23.76
N VAL A 468 18.35 21.32 23.90
CA VAL A 468 17.33 21.24 22.86
C VAL A 468 16.71 22.64 22.80
N ARG A 469 16.92 23.36 21.69
CA ARG A 469 16.25 24.63 21.41
C ARG A 469 14.75 24.40 21.58
N LYS A 470 14.17 24.96 22.65
CA LYS A 470 12.72 25.00 22.85
C LYS A 470 12.12 25.70 21.62
N LEU A 471 11.36 24.96 20.81
CA LEU A 471 10.60 25.58 19.73
C LEU A 471 9.57 26.55 20.35
N PRO A 472 9.58 27.85 20.01
CA PRO A 472 8.64 28.84 20.56
C PRO A 472 7.18 28.65 20.10
N CYS A 473 6.90 27.69 19.20
CA CYS A 473 5.61 27.55 18.53
C CYS A 473 4.54 26.79 19.34
N PHE A 474 4.93 25.82 20.18
CA PHE A 474 3.97 24.99 20.93
C PHE A 474 3.21 25.78 22.00
N GLU A 475 3.90 26.64 22.74
CA GLU A 475 3.24 27.51 23.73
C GLU A 475 2.34 28.57 23.06
N ARG A 476 2.64 29.02 21.83
CA ARG A 476 1.76 29.92 21.07
C ARG A 476 0.48 29.24 20.57
N LEU A 477 0.57 28.01 20.07
CA LEU A 477 -0.58 27.21 19.62
C LEU A 477 -1.49 26.80 20.79
N LYS A 478 -0.89 26.39 21.91
CA LYS A 478 -1.59 26.14 23.19
C LYS A 478 -2.30 27.40 23.67
N THR A 479 -1.66 28.57 23.56
CA THR A 479 -2.28 29.85 23.92
C THR A 479 -3.44 30.24 22.99
N GLN A 480 -3.37 29.96 21.69
CA GLN A 480 -4.47 30.23 20.75
C GLN A 480 -5.65 29.28 20.93
N TYR A 481 -5.39 27.99 21.20
CA TYR A 481 -6.43 27.01 21.53
C TYR A 481 -7.08 27.28 22.89
N LEU A 482 -6.29 27.68 23.90
CA LEU A 482 -6.81 28.09 25.21
C LEU A 482 -7.61 29.40 25.10
N LYS A 483 -7.18 30.38 24.29
CA LYS A 483 -7.96 31.59 23.99
C LYS A 483 -9.28 31.26 23.28
N PHE A 484 -9.27 30.32 22.34
CA PHE A 484 -10.48 29.82 21.67
C PHE A 484 -11.44 29.14 22.66
N LYS A 485 -10.91 28.30 23.55
CA LYS A 485 -11.69 27.63 24.61
C LYS A 485 -12.25 28.62 25.64
N GLN A 486 -11.51 29.67 25.96
CA GLN A 486 -11.93 30.75 26.87
C GLN A 486 -13.03 31.63 26.25
N LEU A 487 -12.94 31.91 24.94
CA LEU A 487 -13.95 32.65 24.17
C LEU A 487 -15.25 31.87 23.95
N CYS A 488 -15.20 30.54 23.79
CA CYS A 488 -16.39 29.72 23.52
C CYS A 488 -17.17 29.27 24.76
N PHE A 489 -16.55 29.24 25.95
CA PHE A 489 -17.14 28.59 27.13
C PHE A 489 -17.18 29.45 28.42
N GLY A 490 -16.63 30.66 28.43
CA GLY A 490 -16.65 31.57 29.60
C GLY A 490 -15.81 31.07 30.80
N GLU A 491 -15.59 31.96 31.79
CA GLU A 491 -14.68 31.77 32.94
C GLU A 491 -15.14 30.76 34.02
N LYS A 492 -15.70 29.61 33.64
CA LYS A 492 -15.82 28.49 34.60
C LYS A 492 -14.58 27.61 34.51
N VAL A 493 -13.62 27.94 35.37
CA VAL A 493 -12.38 27.21 35.64
C VAL A 493 -12.67 25.71 35.86
N PHE A 494 -12.31 24.87 34.90
CA PHE A 494 -12.04 23.45 35.16
C PHE A 494 -10.57 23.33 35.56
N ASN A 495 -10.34 22.86 36.78
CA ASN A 495 -9.01 22.70 37.37
C ASN A 495 -8.17 21.71 36.53
N CYS A 496 -7.07 22.18 35.93
CA CYS A 496 -6.17 21.39 35.08
C CYS A 496 -5.19 20.49 35.87
N ALA A 497 -5.44 20.23 37.15
CA ALA A 497 -4.59 19.39 38.00
C ALA A 497 -4.71 17.87 37.73
N SER A 498 -5.42 17.43 36.67
CA SER A 498 -5.64 16.01 36.35
C SER A 498 -4.99 15.53 35.04
N LEU A 499 -4.08 16.30 34.44
CA LEU A 499 -3.14 15.75 33.45
C LEU A 499 -1.96 15.12 34.19
N PRO A 500 -1.63 13.83 33.94
CA PRO A 500 -0.54 13.17 34.65
C PRO A 500 0.79 13.87 34.32
N ASN A 501 1.56 14.19 35.36
CA ASN A 501 2.96 14.59 35.22
C ASN A 501 3.70 13.49 34.46
N LEU A 502 4.04 13.72 33.19
CA LEU A 502 4.81 12.78 32.40
C LEU A 502 6.24 12.74 32.94
N ASN A 503 6.67 11.57 33.38
CA ASN A 503 8.01 11.26 33.87
C ASN A 503 9.02 11.33 32.71
N ASP A 504 10.31 11.52 32.98
CA ASP A 504 11.35 11.67 31.95
C ASP A 504 11.42 10.51 30.93
N GLU A 505 11.02 9.29 31.31
CA GLU A 505 10.90 8.14 30.38
C GLU A 505 9.77 8.30 29.35
N GLN A 506 8.67 8.97 29.71
CA GLN A 506 7.56 9.25 28.79
C GLN A 506 7.89 10.38 27.80
N PHE A 507 8.87 11.23 28.13
CA PHE A 507 9.36 12.30 27.27
C PHE A 507 10.26 11.78 26.13
N GLU A 508 11.10 10.76 26.39
CA GLU A 508 11.86 10.07 25.35
C GLU A 508 10.94 9.34 24.36
N VAL A 509 9.91 8.66 24.85
CA VAL A 509 8.89 8.03 24.00
C VAL A 509 8.20 9.07 23.12
N HIS A 510 7.87 10.25 23.66
CA HIS A 510 7.24 11.33 22.89
C HIS A 510 8.16 11.95 21.82
N GLN A 511 9.48 12.06 22.07
CA GLN A 511 10.44 12.49 21.04
C GLN A 511 10.62 11.45 19.93
N VAL A 512 10.66 10.16 20.28
CA VAL A 512 10.72 9.07 19.29
C VAL A 512 9.46 9.06 18.43
N LEU A 513 8.27 9.21 19.04
CA LEU A 513 6.97 9.30 18.37
C LEU A 513 6.87 10.51 17.43
N LEU A 514 7.42 11.67 17.80
CA LEU A 514 7.47 12.84 16.92
C LEU A 514 8.46 12.65 15.78
N SER A 515 9.58 11.95 16.00
CA SER A 515 10.53 11.60 14.94
C SER A 515 9.95 10.57 13.96
N ASP A 516 9.16 9.62 14.45
CA ASP A 516 8.57 8.56 13.63
C ASP A 516 7.31 9.02 12.91
N ALA A 517 6.52 9.91 13.51
CA ALA A 517 5.49 10.68 12.80
C ALA A 517 6.14 11.54 11.70
N ALA A 518 7.25 12.24 12.00
CA ALA A 518 7.99 12.99 10.99
C ALA A 518 8.56 12.10 9.88
N LYS A 519 9.03 10.87 10.17
CA LYS A 519 9.44 9.87 9.16
C LYS A 519 8.27 9.27 8.36
N PHE A 520 7.07 9.28 8.93
CA PHE A 520 5.83 8.90 8.24
C PHE A 520 5.40 9.99 7.25
N TYR A 521 5.76 11.25 7.51
CA TYR A 521 5.43 12.42 6.71
C TYR A 521 6.59 13.01 5.89
N SER A 522 7.83 12.58 6.11
CA SER A 522 8.99 13.03 5.35
C SER A 522 9.17 12.16 4.11
N ASP A 523 8.99 12.77 2.94
CA ASP A 523 9.34 12.22 1.64
C ASP A 523 10.82 11.75 1.64
N PRO A 524 11.15 10.58 1.06
CA PRO A 524 12.51 10.35 0.59
C PRO A 524 12.78 11.34 -0.55
N VAL A 525 13.76 12.21 -0.35
CA VAL A 525 14.27 13.11 -1.38
C VAL A 525 14.86 12.23 -2.49
N ILE A 526 14.13 12.06 -3.59
CA ILE A 526 14.74 11.67 -4.86
C ILE A 526 15.44 12.92 -5.36
N SER A 527 16.77 12.91 -5.29
CA SER A 527 17.61 13.88 -5.99
C SER A 527 17.31 13.75 -7.49
N ALA A 528 16.57 14.70 -8.05
CA ALA A 528 16.52 14.89 -9.48
C ALA A 528 17.94 15.29 -9.92
N SER A 529 18.71 14.33 -10.43
CA SER A 529 19.87 14.63 -11.27
C SER A 529 19.32 15.31 -12.53
N GLY A 530 19.56 16.61 -12.64
CA GLY A 530 19.29 17.34 -13.87
C GLY A 530 20.32 16.91 -14.90
N ASP A 531 19.85 16.27 -15.98
CA ASP A 531 20.67 16.03 -17.16
C ASP A 531 20.81 17.33 -17.94
N ASP A 532 22.07 17.74 -18.15
CA ASP A 532 22.50 18.85 -18.98
C ASP A 532 22.10 18.58 -20.45
N TYR A 533 21.18 19.37 -20.99
CA TYR A 533 21.05 19.56 -22.43
C TYR A 533 21.67 20.90 -22.79
N SER A 534 22.87 20.85 -23.37
CA SER A 534 23.54 21.99 -23.99
C SER A 534 22.97 22.23 -25.39
N GLU A 535 22.24 23.32 -25.57
CA GLU A 535 22.09 23.94 -26.90
C GLU A 535 22.89 25.24 -26.91
N LYS A 536 23.90 25.27 -27.79
CA LYS A 536 24.68 26.44 -28.18
C LYS A 536 23.93 27.19 -29.28
N SER A 537 23.77 28.50 -29.12
CA SER A 537 24.04 29.49 -30.18
C SER A 537 23.98 30.91 -29.64
N ASP A 538 24.98 31.70 -30.05
CA ASP A 538 25.22 33.14 -29.87
C ASP A 538 24.02 34.01 -30.33
N GLU A 539 23.82 35.29 -30.04
CA GLU A 539 24.72 36.44 -29.83
C GLU A 539 23.91 37.65 -29.27
N MET A 540 24.60 38.72 -28.90
CA MET A 540 24.21 39.87 -28.08
C MET A 540 23.07 40.78 -28.59
N LEU A 541 22.27 41.35 -27.65
CA LEU A 541 21.95 42.80 -27.63
C LEU A 541 21.40 43.25 -26.25
N GLU A 542 22.05 44.25 -25.64
CA GLU A 542 21.57 45.01 -24.49
C GLU A 542 20.45 45.99 -24.90
N ASN A 543 19.30 46.01 -24.20
CA ASN A 543 18.87 47.13 -23.35
C ASN A 543 17.38 47.06 -22.93
N SER A 544 17.17 47.28 -21.63
CA SER A 544 16.03 47.92 -20.95
C SER A 544 14.59 47.39 -21.17
N SER A 545 14.09 46.62 -20.20
CA SER A 545 12.85 46.96 -19.48
C SER A 545 12.64 46.03 -18.27
N GLU A 546 12.36 46.61 -17.11
CA GLU A 546 12.27 46.01 -15.79
C GLU A 546 11.29 44.81 -15.71
N GLN A 547 11.80 43.60 -15.45
CA GLN A 547 11.01 42.48 -14.95
C GLN A 547 11.41 42.18 -13.49
N LEU A 548 10.52 42.56 -12.58
CA LEU A 548 10.54 42.20 -11.16
C LEU A 548 10.45 40.67 -11.00
N THR A 549 11.61 40.02 -10.97
CA THR A 549 11.75 38.61 -10.58
C THR A 549 12.01 38.55 -9.08
N LEU A 550 10.95 38.44 -8.27
CA LEU A 550 11.08 38.30 -6.81
C LEU A 550 11.41 36.85 -6.44
N TYR A 551 12.68 36.62 -6.08
CA TYR A 551 13.14 35.42 -5.39
C TYR A 551 12.45 35.28 -4.02
N PHE A 552 11.52 34.34 -3.89
CA PHE A 552 10.95 34.00 -2.58
C PHE A 552 11.91 33.09 -1.80
N LYS A 553 12.32 33.54 -0.61
CA LYS A 553 13.10 32.73 0.33
C LYS A 553 12.25 31.58 0.86
N ARG A 554 12.85 30.40 0.90
CA ARG A 554 12.30 29.13 1.43
C ARG A 554 11.73 29.22 2.86
N SER A 555 12.07 30.29 3.61
CA SER A 555 11.52 30.61 4.94
C SER A 555 10.05 31.06 4.90
N ASP A 556 9.58 31.67 3.82
CA ASP A 556 8.22 32.23 3.75
C ASP A 556 7.17 31.13 3.50
N LEU A 557 7.56 30.04 2.83
CA LEU A 557 6.76 28.82 2.64
C LEU A 557 6.54 28.03 3.94
N LEU A 558 7.43 28.16 4.93
CA LEU A 558 7.28 27.52 6.23
C LEU A 558 6.30 28.28 7.14
N SER A 559 6.16 29.60 6.94
CA SER A 559 5.23 30.43 7.73
C SER A 559 3.75 30.14 7.44
N THR A 560 3.45 29.61 6.24
CA THR A 560 2.09 29.21 5.83
C THR A 560 1.71 27.79 6.27
N ASN A 561 2.69 26.99 6.72
CA ASN A 561 2.46 25.62 7.21
C ASN A 561 2.04 25.57 8.70
N GLU A 562 2.07 26.70 9.42
CA GLU A 562 1.84 26.74 10.86
C GLU A 562 0.41 27.16 11.26
N VAL A 563 -0.58 27.04 10.37
CA VAL A 563 -1.99 27.09 10.76
C VAL A 563 -2.44 25.69 11.18
N GLY A 564 -2.18 25.37 12.45
CA GLY A 564 -2.82 24.29 13.20
C GLY A 564 -2.69 22.89 12.58
N SER A 565 -1.51 22.27 12.65
CA SER A 565 -1.42 20.82 12.48
C SER A 565 -2.15 20.14 13.63
N PHE A 566 -3.44 19.86 13.45
CA PHE A 566 -4.16 18.90 14.27
C PHE A 566 -3.42 17.56 14.08
N VAL A 567 -2.53 17.20 15.01
CA VAL A 567 -1.87 15.90 15.03
C VAL A 567 -3.01 14.88 15.02
N ASP A 568 -3.03 14.02 14.01
CA ASP A 568 -4.14 13.06 13.87
C ASP A 568 -4.06 12.10 15.05
N GLN A 569 -4.98 12.27 16.01
CA GLN A 569 -5.00 11.50 17.26
C GLN A 569 -4.98 9.99 16.99
N SER A 570 -5.57 9.53 15.88
CA SER A 570 -5.52 8.11 15.50
C SER A 570 -4.11 7.63 15.14
N LEU A 571 -3.27 8.47 14.52
CA LEU A 571 -1.90 8.10 14.19
C LEU A 571 -1.00 8.11 15.42
N LEU A 572 -1.21 9.04 16.35
CA LEU A 572 -0.52 9.02 17.63
C LEU A 572 -0.86 7.76 18.44
N MET A 573 -2.15 7.42 18.52
CA MET A 573 -2.62 6.19 19.16
C MET A 573 -2.05 4.93 18.50
N PHE A 574 -1.96 4.92 17.17
CA PHE A 574 -1.33 3.81 16.43
C PHE A 574 0.16 3.68 16.76
N ALA A 575 0.91 4.78 16.76
CA ALA A 575 2.34 4.78 17.05
C ALA A 575 2.64 4.36 18.49
N GLU A 576 1.86 4.83 19.47
CA GLU A 576 1.94 4.38 20.87
C GLU A 576 1.64 2.88 21.00
N ALA A 577 0.60 2.40 20.31
CA ALA A 577 0.25 1.00 20.30
C ALA A 577 1.36 0.14 19.66
N LYS A 578 2.02 0.63 18.60
CA LYS A 578 3.15 -0.03 17.93
C LYS A 578 4.31 -0.25 18.88
N GLU A 579 4.74 0.79 19.59
CA GLU A 579 5.85 0.67 20.55
C GLU A 579 5.51 -0.25 21.72
N LYS A 580 4.25 -0.24 22.19
CA LYS A 580 3.77 -1.21 23.19
C LYS A 580 3.84 -2.65 22.67
N CYS A 581 3.42 -2.89 21.42
CA CYS A 581 3.49 -4.22 20.81
C CYS A 581 4.95 -4.69 20.66
N LYS A 582 5.86 -3.80 20.22
CA LYS A 582 7.29 -4.10 20.13
C LYS A 582 7.89 -4.43 21.48
N LYS A 583 7.49 -3.74 22.54
CA LYS A 583 7.90 -4.08 23.92
C LYS A 583 7.47 -5.50 24.30
N MET A 584 6.19 -5.84 24.09
CA MET A 584 5.69 -7.21 24.37
C MET A 584 6.46 -8.28 23.59
N LEU A 585 6.75 -8.04 22.30
CA LEU A 585 7.55 -8.96 21.50
C LEU A 585 8.95 -9.16 22.10
N ARG A 586 9.63 -8.09 22.51
CA ARG A 586 10.95 -8.17 23.17
C ARG A 586 10.90 -8.90 24.51
N ASP A 587 9.88 -8.63 25.32
CA ASP A 587 9.68 -9.31 26.62
C ASP A 587 9.43 -10.83 26.42
N ASP A 588 8.84 -11.21 25.28
CA ASP A 588 8.65 -12.59 24.84
C ASP A 588 9.81 -13.15 23.99
N GLY A 589 10.99 -12.53 24.05
CA GLY A 589 12.24 -13.05 23.48
C GLY A 589 12.45 -12.78 21.98
N PHE A 590 11.63 -11.96 21.33
CA PHE A 590 11.86 -11.57 19.94
C PHE A 590 13.04 -10.59 19.83
N CYS A 591 14.09 -10.99 19.12
CA CYS A 591 15.26 -10.16 18.81
C CYS A 591 15.31 -9.88 17.30
N GLY A 592 14.62 -8.83 16.87
CA GLY A 592 14.54 -8.44 15.47
C GLY A 592 13.79 -7.12 15.27
N TRP A 593 13.37 -6.87 14.04
CA TRP A 593 12.71 -5.62 13.63
C TRP A 593 11.37 -5.88 12.97
N LEU A 594 10.49 -4.86 13.01
CA LEU A 594 9.35 -4.82 12.11
C LEU A 594 9.83 -4.27 10.76
N ALA A 595 9.39 -4.86 9.65
CA ALA A 595 9.82 -4.40 8.33
C ALA A 595 9.42 -2.93 8.08
N SER A 596 8.33 -2.46 8.69
CA SER A 596 7.89 -1.06 8.60
C SER A 596 8.82 -0.06 9.29
N ASP A 597 9.77 -0.52 10.11
CA ASP A 597 10.78 0.31 10.76
C ASP A 597 11.99 0.60 9.84
N PHE A 598 12.15 -0.13 8.73
CA PHE A 598 13.20 0.14 7.76
C PHE A 598 12.93 1.44 6.98
N ALA A 599 14.00 2.19 6.70
CA ALA A 599 13.91 3.42 5.91
C ALA A 599 13.48 3.16 4.46
N THR A 600 13.93 2.03 3.89
CA THR A 600 13.66 1.61 2.52
C THR A 600 13.07 0.20 2.52
N LEU A 601 11.96 0.01 1.81
CA LEU A 601 11.31 -1.29 1.62
C LEU A 601 11.72 -1.92 0.27
N ALA A 602 11.40 -3.19 0.04
CA ALA A 602 11.84 -3.88 -1.18
C ALA A 602 11.28 -3.24 -2.46
N SER A 603 9.97 -2.99 -2.51
CA SER A 603 9.32 -2.39 -3.67
C SER A 603 9.38 -0.86 -3.62
N GLN A 604 10.18 -0.27 -4.50
CA GLN A 604 10.38 1.18 -4.59
C GLN A 604 9.57 1.83 -5.72
N ARG A 605 9.23 1.07 -6.77
CA ARG A 605 8.49 1.59 -7.93
C ARG A 605 6.99 1.32 -7.79
N TYR A 606 6.18 2.34 -8.02
CA TYR A 606 4.72 2.20 -8.02
C TYR A 606 4.24 1.41 -9.23
N TYR A 607 3.10 0.75 -9.08
CA TYR A 607 2.52 -0.06 -10.15
C TYR A 607 2.29 0.76 -11.40
N PHE A 608 2.59 0.15 -12.54
CA PHE A 608 2.36 0.73 -13.85
C PHE A 608 3.16 2.00 -14.16
N ALA A 609 4.22 2.26 -13.40
CA ALA A 609 5.22 3.26 -13.74
C ALA A 609 5.67 3.09 -15.20
N SER A 610 5.89 4.21 -15.89
CA SER A 610 6.49 4.15 -17.21
C SER A 610 7.87 3.53 -17.05
N PRO A 611 8.27 2.58 -17.92
CA PRO A 611 9.68 2.25 -18.05
C PRO A 611 10.43 3.57 -18.26
N ALA A 612 11.50 3.81 -17.50
CA ALA A 612 12.50 4.77 -17.97
C ALA A 612 12.93 4.31 -19.37
N ALA A 613 13.34 5.22 -20.25
CA ALA A 613 13.95 4.82 -21.51
C ALA A 613 15.18 3.97 -21.17
N VAL A 614 15.02 2.65 -21.14
CA VAL A 614 16.14 1.73 -21.01
C VAL A 614 16.77 1.77 -22.39
N ASP A 615 18.01 2.24 -22.46
CA ASP A 615 18.82 2.10 -23.66
C ASP A 615 18.74 0.64 -24.08
N SER A 616 18.16 0.40 -25.24
CA SER A 616 17.88 -0.93 -25.80
C SER A 616 19.16 -1.72 -26.13
N SER A 617 20.32 -1.26 -25.67
CA SER A 617 21.65 -1.79 -25.97
C SER A 617 22.13 -2.85 -24.99
N ASP A 618 21.56 -2.98 -23.78
CA ASP A 618 22.04 -3.98 -22.80
C ASP A 618 21.17 -5.24 -22.74
N SER A 619 21.76 -6.35 -23.19
CA SER A 619 21.27 -7.73 -23.19
C SER A 619 21.17 -8.34 -21.79
N ASN A 620 20.62 -7.62 -20.81
CA ASN A 620 20.49 -8.10 -19.42
C ASN A 620 19.16 -8.83 -19.16
N LEU A 621 18.85 -9.83 -20.00
CA LEU A 621 17.63 -10.62 -19.85
C LEU A 621 17.68 -11.46 -18.56
N HIS A 622 16.62 -11.35 -17.74
CA HIS A 622 16.39 -12.20 -16.59
C HIS A 622 15.23 -13.17 -16.88
N LEU A 623 15.54 -14.46 -17.02
CA LEU A 623 14.54 -15.51 -17.20
C LEU A 623 14.04 -16.01 -15.85
N VAL A 624 12.73 -15.99 -15.61
CA VAL A 624 12.09 -16.58 -14.43
C VAL A 624 11.30 -17.82 -14.83
N VAL A 625 11.68 -18.98 -14.30
CA VAL A 625 11.08 -20.28 -14.63
C VAL A 625 10.17 -20.74 -13.49
N CYS A 626 8.89 -20.90 -13.78
CA CYS A 626 7.84 -21.29 -12.84
C CYS A 626 7.46 -22.76 -13.03
N VAL A 627 7.48 -23.56 -11.96
CA VAL A 627 7.17 -25.00 -11.97
C VAL A 627 6.08 -25.34 -10.95
N HIS A 628 4.94 -25.82 -11.44
CA HIS A 628 3.75 -26.12 -10.64
C HIS A 628 3.86 -27.43 -9.83
N GLY A 629 2.95 -27.60 -8.86
CA GLY A 629 2.86 -28.77 -7.98
C GLY A 629 2.01 -29.93 -8.54
N LEU A 630 1.67 -30.88 -7.65
CA LEU A 630 0.84 -32.05 -7.95
C LEU A 630 -0.58 -31.63 -8.33
N GLU A 631 -1.13 -32.19 -9.42
CA GLU A 631 -2.45 -31.80 -9.98
C GLU A 631 -2.58 -30.30 -10.30
N GLY A 632 -1.45 -29.57 -10.30
CA GLY A 632 -1.40 -28.16 -10.62
C GLY A 632 -1.28 -27.89 -12.11
N SER A 633 -1.29 -26.61 -12.45
CA SER A 633 -1.17 -26.10 -13.81
C SER A 633 -0.22 -24.90 -13.87
N PRO A 634 0.23 -24.51 -15.07
CA PRO A 634 1.00 -23.27 -15.25
C PRO A 634 0.24 -22.02 -14.76
N TYR A 635 -1.10 -22.07 -14.72
CA TYR A 635 -1.92 -20.93 -14.34
C TYR A 635 -1.85 -20.62 -12.84
N ASP A 636 -1.49 -21.59 -12.00
CA ASP A 636 -1.47 -21.46 -10.54
C ASP A 636 -0.39 -20.44 -10.09
N LEU A 637 0.66 -20.24 -10.89
CA LEU A 637 1.74 -19.29 -10.62
C LEU A 637 1.55 -17.93 -11.33
N ASN A 638 0.42 -17.70 -12.01
CA ASN A 638 0.18 -16.45 -12.73
C ASN A 638 0.13 -15.22 -11.81
N MET A 639 -0.41 -15.36 -10.60
CA MET A 639 -0.44 -14.25 -9.64
C MET A 639 0.98 -13.88 -9.18
N VAL A 640 1.84 -14.87 -8.97
CA VAL A 640 3.26 -14.63 -8.64
C VAL A 640 3.95 -13.90 -9.78
N LYS A 641 3.78 -14.38 -11.03
CA LYS A 641 4.30 -13.71 -12.24
C LYS A 641 3.80 -12.26 -12.32
N LEU A 642 2.50 -12.05 -12.17
CA LEU A 642 1.88 -10.73 -12.25
C LEU A 642 2.51 -9.76 -11.25
N PHE A 643 2.59 -10.13 -9.98
CA PHE A 643 3.11 -9.24 -8.95
C PHE A 643 4.63 -9.00 -9.07
N ILE A 644 5.40 -9.94 -9.63
CA ILE A 644 6.80 -9.67 -9.99
C ILE A 644 6.86 -8.58 -11.07
N GLN A 645 6.09 -8.72 -12.15
CA GLN A 645 6.06 -7.74 -13.24
C GLN A 645 5.58 -6.35 -12.78
N LEU A 646 4.62 -6.30 -11.85
CA LEU A 646 4.11 -5.03 -11.30
C LEU A 646 5.11 -4.32 -10.39
N ASN A 647 5.95 -5.07 -9.66
CA ASN A 647 6.95 -4.50 -8.75
C ASN A 647 8.31 -4.21 -9.42
N LEU A 648 8.56 -4.76 -10.61
CA LEU A 648 9.76 -4.52 -11.41
C LEU A 648 9.42 -3.90 -12.78
N PRO A 649 8.71 -2.76 -12.83
CA PRO A 649 8.36 -2.13 -14.10
C PRO A 649 9.63 -1.63 -14.81
N GLY A 650 9.76 -2.02 -16.09
CA GLY A 650 10.87 -1.63 -16.95
C GLY A 650 12.06 -2.59 -16.97
N GLU A 651 12.09 -3.59 -16.09
CA GLU A 651 13.15 -4.61 -16.12
C GLU A 651 12.93 -5.60 -17.27
N ASN A 652 14.03 -6.03 -17.91
CA ASN A 652 13.99 -7.02 -19.01
C ASN A 652 13.84 -8.44 -18.45
N ILE A 653 12.62 -8.78 -18.05
CA ILE A 653 12.27 -10.07 -17.42
C ILE A 653 11.31 -10.85 -18.33
N ASP A 654 11.66 -12.10 -18.64
CA ASP A 654 10.76 -13.04 -19.31
C ASP A 654 10.45 -14.25 -18.41
N PHE A 655 9.35 -14.95 -18.72
CA PHE A 655 8.83 -16.04 -17.91
C PHE A 655 8.58 -17.32 -18.72
N LEU A 656 9.10 -18.43 -18.21
CA LEU A 656 8.68 -19.77 -18.62
C LEU A 656 7.71 -20.34 -17.58
N MET A 657 6.44 -20.49 -17.95
CA MET A 657 5.45 -21.21 -17.14
C MET A 657 5.43 -22.68 -17.57
N SER A 658 6.17 -23.55 -16.86
CA SER A 658 6.34 -24.97 -17.20
C SER A 658 4.99 -25.69 -17.26
N ARG A 659 4.74 -26.44 -18.34
CA ARG A 659 3.44 -27.10 -18.59
C ARG A 659 3.55 -28.57 -18.96
N ARG A 660 4.73 -29.07 -19.35
CA ARG A 660 4.84 -30.45 -19.87
C ARG A 660 4.41 -31.52 -18.87
N ASN A 661 4.57 -31.27 -17.57
CA ASN A 661 4.18 -32.23 -16.53
C ASN A 661 2.72 -32.10 -16.06
N GLN A 662 1.93 -31.16 -16.59
CA GLN A 662 0.55 -30.87 -16.11
C GLN A 662 -0.35 -32.11 -16.07
N MET A 663 -0.27 -32.99 -17.08
CA MET A 663 -1.11 -34.19 -17.16
C MET A 663 -0.52 -35.41 -16.43
N ASP A 664 0.72 -35.31 -15.95
CA ASP A 664 1.56 -36.47 -15.59
C ASP A 664 2.24 -36.33 -14.22
N THR A 665 1.70 -35.51 -13.32
CA THR A 665 2.33 -35.18 -12.02
C THR A 665 2.49 -36.37 -11.05
N TYR A 666 1.89 -37.52 -11.37
CA TYR A 666 1.95 -38.76 -10.59
C TYR A 666 3.08 -39.72 -10.99
N LYS A 667 3.78 -39.44 -12.10
CA LYS A 667 4.93 -40.24 -12.58
C LYS A 667 6.15 -40.09 -11.65
N GLU A 668 7.18 -40.88 -11.88
CA GLU A 668 8.44 -40.77 -11.13
C GLU A 668 9.16 -39.44 -11.44
N PHE A 669 9.86 -38.89 -10.45
CA PHE A 669 10.54 -37.61 -10.60
C PHE A 669 11.56 -37.60 -11.75
N GLN A 670 12.24 -38.71 -12.01
CA GLN A 670 13.22 -38.84 -13.09
C GLN A 670 12.59 -38.48 -14.45
N LEU A 671 11.40 -39.01 -14.74
CA LEU A 671 10.70 -38.72 -16.00
C LEU A 671 10.17 -37.28 -16.04
N MET A 672 9.61 -36.79 -14.93
CA MET A 672 9.16 -35.39 -14.84
C MET A 672 10.31 -34.39 -15.02
N THR A 673 11.49 -34.73 -14.49
CA THR A 673 12.73 -33.97 -14.68
C THR A 673 13.14 -33.94 -16.14
N CYS A 674 13.19 -35.10 -16.83
CA CYS A 674 13.52 -35.14 -18.25
C CYS A 674 12.58 -34.26 -19.09
N ASN A 675 11.27 -34.38 -18.86
CA ASN A 675 10.27 -33.57 -19.54
C ASN A 675 10.51 -32.07 -19.32
N PHE A 676 10.76 -31.66 -18.08
CA PHE A 676 10.99 -30.27 -17.71
C PHE A 676 12.30 -29.71 -18.29
N VAL A 677 13.40 -30.46 -18.21
CA VAL A 677 14.70 -30.06 -18.76
C VAL A 677 14.59 -29.81 -20.27
N GLU A 678 13.91 -30.69 -21.00
CA GLU A 678 13.66 -30.49 -22.43
C GLU A 678 12.84 -29.23 -22.71
N GLU A 679 11.78 -28.96 -21.93
CA GLU A 679 10.99 -27.73 -22.06
C GLU A 679 11.83 -26.48 -21.81
N LEU A 680 12.65 -26.50 -20.75
CA LEU A 680 13.53 -25.39 -20.39
C LEU A 680 14.56 -25.11 -21.49
N LEU A 681 15.25 -26.14 -21.98
CA LEU A 681 16.25 -26.01 -23.04
C LEU A 681 15.63 -25.50 -24.35
N LEU A 682 14.46 -26.01 -24.73
CA LEU A 682 13.71 -25.54 -25.92
C LEU A 682 13.21 -24.10 -25.79
N HIS A 683 13.00 -23.62 -24.56
CA HIS A 683 12.64 -22.23 -24.31
C HIS A 683 13.88 -21.34 -24.38
N ILE A 684 14.98 -21.75 -23.72
CA ILE A 684 16.25 -21.03 -23.71
C ILE A 684 16.83 -20.91 -25.13
N SER A 685 16.70 -21.94 -25.96
CA SER A 685 17.22 -21.93 -27.34
C SER A 685 16.56 -20.91 -28.26
N ARG A 686 15.46 -20.26 -27.83
CA ARG A 686 14.78 -19.21 -28.60
C ARG A 686 15.46 -17.84 -28.47
N TYR A 687 16.27 -17.66 -27.44
CA TYR A 687 16.98 -16.41 -27.23
C TYR A 687 18.28 -16.41 -28.05
N PRO A 688 18.67 -15.26 -28.64
CA PRO A 688 19.91 -15.14 -29.40
C PRO A 688 21.16 -15.35 -28.52
N GLN A 689 21.04 -15.06 -27.22
CA GLN A 689 22.08 -15.26 -26.21
C GLN A 689 21.45 -15.89 -24.96
N LEU A 690 22.26 -16.61 -24.19
CA LEU A 690 21.82 -17.14 -22.89
C LEU A 690 21.39 -16.00 -21.96
N PRO A 691 20.26 -16.15 -21.24
CA PRO A 691 19.82 -15.15 -20.26
C PRO A 691 20.94 -14.82 -19.26
N SER A 692 21.11 -13.55 -18.92
CA SER A 692 22.14 -13.09 -17.97
C SER A 692 21.87 -13.60 -16.55
N ARG A 693 20.59 -13.73 -16.20
CA ARG A 693 20.13 -14.29 -14.92
C ARG A 693 19.02 -15.30 -15.17
N ILE A 694 19.04 -16.41 -14.42
CA ILE A 694 17.95 -17.40 -14.42
C ILE A 694 17.48 -17.61 -12.98
N SER A 695 16.21 -17.36 -12.71
CA SER A 695 15.58 -17.64 -11.42
C SER A 695 14.54 -18.73 -11.57
N PHE A 696 14.35 -19.53 -10.52
CA PHE A 696 13.35 -20.59 -10.48
C PHE A 696 12.34 -20.33 -9.36
N ILE A 697 11.06 -20.56 -9.64
CA ILE A 697 9.96 -20.53 -8.68
C ILE A 697 9.28 -21.88 -8.71
N GLY A 698 9.34 -22.62 -7.60
CA GLY A 698 8.71 -23.93 -7.47
C GLY A 698 7.60 -23.92 -6.43
N HIS A 699 6.48 -24.58 -6.73
CA HIS A 699 5.46 -24.89 -5.73
C HIS A 699 5.40 -26.39 -5.46
N SER A 700 5.31 -26.78 -4.18
CA SER A 700 5.13 -28.18 -3.79
C SER A 700 6.17 -29.09 -4.46
N LEU A 701 5.76 -30.18 -5.11
CA LEU A 701 6.67 -31.09 -5.83
C LEU A 701 7.46 -30.44 -6.98
N GLY A 702 7.03 -29.28 -7.49
CA GLY A 702 7.76 -28.54 -8.53
C GLY A 702 9.17 -28.15 -8.07
N ASN A 703 9.34 -27.93 -6.76
CA ASN A 703 10.65 -27.72 -6.14
C ASN A 703 11.59 -28.92 -6.31
N ILE A 704 11.07 -30.14 -6.21
CA ILE A 704 11.87 -31.37 -6.37
C ILE A 704 12.25 -31.57 -7.83
N ILE A 705 11.34 -31.25 -8.77
CA ILE A 705 11.63 -31.27 -10.20
C ILE A 705 12.76 -30.28 -10.53
N ILE A 706 12.69 -29.04 -10.01
CA ILE A 706 13.75 -28.04 -10.21
C ILE A 706 15.08 -28.56 -9.67
N ARG A 707 15.12 -29.03 -8.42
CA ARG A 707 16.35 -29.59 -7.81
C ARG A 707 16.94 -30.73 -8.63
N SER A 708 16.10 -31.66 -9.06
CA SER A 708 16.52 -32.79 -9.89
C SER A 708 17.01 -32.35 -11.27
N ALA A 709 16.44 -31.29 -11.84
CA ALA A 709 16.87 -30.74 -13.12
C ALA A 709 18.25 -30.09 -13.04
N LEU A 710 18.59 -29.44 -11.93
CA LEU A 710 19.91 -28.82 -11.74
C LEU A 710 21.06 -29.84 -11.71
N ALA A 711 20.77 -31.10 -11.42
CA ALA A 711 21.72 -32.20 -11.53
C ALA A 711 21.86 -32.77 -12.97
N ASP A 712 21.01 -32.34 -13.91
CA ASP A 712 21.08 -32.80 -15.29
C ASP A 712 22.27 -32.15 -16.02
N PRO A 713 23.20 -32.94 -16.59
CA PRO A 713 24.39 -32.40 -17.25
C PRO A 713 24.09 -31.42 -18.40
N ARG A 714 22.91 -31.50 -19.01
CA ARG A 714 22.50 -30.61 -20.10
C ARG A 714 22.28 -29.16 -19.63
N LEU A 715 22.06 -28.93 -18.33
CA LEU A 715 21.90 -27.59 -17.75
C LEU A 715 23.20 -26.98 -17.21
N GLN A 716 24.35 -27.65 -17.35
CA GLN A 716 25.63 -27.21 -16.79
C GLN A 716 26.00 -25.76 -17.18
N SER A 717 25.70 -25.35 -18.42
CA SER A 717 25.95 -23.99 -18.94
C SER A 717 25.07 -22.91 -18.30
N CYS A 718 23.93 -23.29 -17.72
CA CYS A 718 22.99 -22.40 -17.06
C CYS A 718 23.34 -22.17 -15.58
N LEU A 719 24.05 -23.11 -14.93
CA LEU A 719 24.34 -23.09 -13.49
C LEU A 719 25.06 -21.80 -13.02
N PRO A 720 26.05 -21.24 -13.74
CA PRO A 720 26.71 -20.00 -13.32
C PRO A 720 25.82 -18.75 -13.37
N ARG A 721 24.69 -18.82 -14.06
CA ARG A 721 23.73 -17.72 -14.27
C ARG A 721 22.55 -17.78 -13.30
N LEU A 722 22.52 -18.76 -12.39
CA LEU A 722 21.43 -18.91 -11.44
C LEU A 722 21.42 -17.77 -10.41
N HIS A 723 20.26 -17.14 -10.27
CA HIS A 723 20.11 -15.94 -9.46
C HIS A 723 19.26 -16.20 -8.21
N THR A 724 17.97 -16.50 -8.39
CA THR A 724 17.01 -16.69 -7.28
C THR A 724 16.35 -18.05 -7.36
N PHE A 725 16.32 -18.78 -6.25
CA PHE A 725 15.43 -19.93 -6.07
C PHE A 725 14.35 -19.57 -5.05
N LEU A 726 13.10 -19.49 -5.47
CA LEU A 726 11.94 -19.28 -4.59
C LEU A 726 11.15 -20.56 -4.46
N SER A 727 11.21 -21.18 -3.29
CA SER A 727 10.50 -22.42 -2.95
C SER A 727 9.25 -22.13 -2.13
N LEU A 728 8.08 -22.31 -2.73
CA LEU A 728 6.77 -22.23 -2.08
C LEU A 728 6.34 -23.61 -1.62
N ASN A 729 6.34 -23.85 -0.30
CA ASN A 729 5.93 -25.11 0.34
C ASN A 729 6.62 -26.35 -0.26
N GLY A 730 7.95 -26.29 -0.46
CA GLY A 730 8.71 -27.38 -1.10
C GLY A 730 9.02 -28.55 -0.15
N PRO A 731 8.65 -29.81 -0.45
CA PRO A 731 8.92 -30.96 0.42
C PRO A 731 10.37 -31.46 0.27
N HIS A 732 11.36 -30.60 0.52
CA HIS A 732 12.78 -30.83 0.20
C HIS A 732 13.38 -32.08 0.85
N CYS A 733 12.93 -32.41 2.06
CA CYS A 733 13.34 -33.60 2.81
C CYS A 733 12.19 -34.65 2.90
N GLY A 734 11.21 -34.55 2.01
CA GLY A 734 10.03 -35.41 1.97
C GLY A 734 8.88 -34.94 2.87
N VAL A 735 7.82 -35.75 2.96
CA VAL A 735 6.60 -35.47 3.73
C VAL A 735 6.48 -36.34 5.00
N VAL A 736 7.63 -36.72 5.56
CA VAL A 736 7.75 -37.51 6.79
C VAL A 736 7.54 -36.65 8.05
N TYR A 737 7.30 -37.29 9.21
CA TYR A 737 7.09 -36.61 10.51
C TYR A 737 5.98 -35.54 10.53
N ASN A 738 4.92 -35.76 9.74
CA ASN A 738 3.76 -34.88 9.74
C ASN A 738 2.98 -34.97 11.07
N LYS A 739 2.61 -33.83 11.66
CA LYS A 739 1.96 -33.75 13.00
C LYS A 739 0.53 -34.30 13.02
N SER A 740 -0.10 -34.56 11.87
CA SER A 740 -1.49 -35.02 11.80
C SER A 740 -1.61 -36.55 11.65
N SER A 741 -1.53 -37.25 12.79
CA SER A 741 -1.87 -38.68 12.95
C SER A 741 -3.39 -38.97 12.94
N PHE A 742 -4.13 -38.54 11.92
CA PHE A 742 -5.51 -39.01 11.72
C PHE A 742 -5.65 -39.66 10.35
N VAL A 743 -5.11 -40.88 10.22
CA VAL A 743 -5.79 -42.14 9.86
C VAL A 743 -6.88 -42.16 8.75
N ASN A 744 -7.49 -41.05 8.28
CA ASN A 744 -8.57 -41.02 7.29
C ASN A 744 -8.29 -40.28 5.96
N ILE A 745 -7.08 -39.73 5.76
CA ILE A 745 -6.54 -39.62 4.39
C ILE A 745 -6.36 -41.04 3.77
N GLY A 746 -6.23 -42.05 4.64
CA GLY A 746 -5.90 -43.43 4.32
C GLY A 746 -6.78 -44.11 3.27
N LEU A 747 -8.10 -43.89 3.18
CA LEU A 747 -8.94 -44.80 2.37
C LEU A 747 -9.06 -44.44 0.87
N TRP A 748 -9.07 -43.16 0.49
CA TRP A 748 -9.09 -42.75 -0.93
C TRP A 748 -7.68 -42.58 -1.51
N LEU A 749 -6.74 -42.10 -0.69
CA LEU A 749 -5.36 -41.84 -1.09
C LEU A 749 -4.55 -43.12 -1.27
N MET A 750 -4.76 -44.19 -0.47
CA MET A 750 -3.95 -45.41 -0.56
C MET A 750 -4.05 -46.15 -1.91
N GLN A 751 -5.15 -46.04 -2.65
CA GLN A 751 -5.28 -46.70 -3.97
C GLN A 751 -4.54 -45.94 -5.08
N LYS A 752 -4.60 -44.60 -5.10
CA LYS A 752 -3.81 -43.76 -6.02
C LYS A 752 -2.33 -43.65 -5.59
N TRP A 753 -2.05 -43.60 -4.29
CA TRP A 753 -0.70 -43.55 -3.71
C TRP A 753 0.12 -44.80 -4.02
N LYS A 754 -0.46 -46.00 -3.91
CA LYS A 754 0.25 -47.23 -4.28
C LYS A 754 0.63 -47.28 -5.77
N LYS A 755 -0.04 -46.50 -6.61
CA LYS A 755 0.21 -46.39 -8.07
C LYS A 755 1.00 -45.15 -8.48
N SER A 756 1.33 -44.24 -7.56
CA SER A 756 2.04 -43.00 -7.86
C SER A 756 3.53 -43.10 -7.56
N GLY A 757 4.36 -42.87 -8.57
CA GLY A 757 5.82 -42.84 -8.41
C GLY A 757 6.28 -41.69 -7.52
N SER A 758 5.86 -40.45 -7.85
CA SER A 758 6.25 -39.24 -7.12
C SER A 758 5.86 -39.27 -5.64
N LEU A 759 4.67 -39.77 -5.28
CA LEU A 759 4.21 -39.79 -3.89
C LEU A 759 4.96 -40.84 -3.04
N ARG A 760 5.33 -41.98 -3.63
CA ARG A 760 6.22 -42.94 -2.95
C ARG A 760 7.61 -42.33 -2.70
N GLN A 761 8.16 -41.63 -3.68
CA GLN A 761 9.45 -40.95 -3.55
C GLN A 761 9.40 -39.83 -2.49
N LEU A 762 8.33 -39.02 -2.45
CA LEU A 762 8.13 -37.98 -1.43
C LEU A 762 7.98 -38.54 -0.01
N THR A 763 7.43 -39.75 0.11
CA THR A 763 7.26 -40.43 1.41
C THR A 763 8.44 -41.32 1.79
N MET A 764 9.52 -41.34 0.98
CA MET A 764 10.69 -42.20 1.17
C MET A 764 10.36 -43.70 1.22
N LYS A 765 9.40 -44.14 0.39
CA LYS A 765 8.89 -45.52 0.29
C LYS A 765 9.16 -46.18 -1.06
N ASP A 766 9.97 -45.55 -1.90
CA ASP A 766 10.39 -46.05 -3.21
C ASP A 766 11.51 -47.10 -3.13
N ASN A 767 12.23 -47.16 -2.01
CA ASN A 767 13.22 -48.20 -1.70
C ASN A 767 13.08 -48.68 -0.24
N ALA A 768 13.54 -49.90 0.05
CA ALA A 768 13.59 -50.44 1.40
C ALA A 768 14.75 -49.83 2.22
N ASP A 769 15.89 -49.55 1.58
CA ASP A 769 16.98 -48.78 2.19
C ASP A 769 16.72 -47.29 1.98
N LEU A 770 16.54 -46.56 3.09
CA LEU A 770 16.31 -45.12 3.10
C LEU A 770 17.42 -44.33 2.40
N ARG A 771 18.67 -44.83 2.42
CA ARG A 771 19.80 -44.19 1.72
C ARG A 771 19.83 -44.45 0.22
N GLN A 772 18.98 -45.34 -0.27
CA GLN A 772 18.78 -45.59 -1.70
C GLN A 772 17.48 -44.95 -2.25
N CYS A 773 16.65 -44.36 -1.38
CA CYS A 773 15.49 -43.59 -1.81
C CYS A 773 15.90 -42.36 -2.64
N PHE A 774 15.06 -41.99 -3.61
CA PHE A 774 15.33 -40.92 -4.56
C PHE A 774 15.69 -39.59 -3.87
N LEU A 775 14.91 -39.16 -2.87
CA LEU A 775 15.15 -37.87 -2.20
C LEU A 775 16.47 -37.82 -1.45
N TYR A 776 16.90 -38.94 -0.85
CA TYR A 776 18.21 -38.99 -0.20
C TYR A 776 19.34 -38.89 -1.20
N GLN A 777 19.27 -39.63 -2.31
CA GLN A 777 20.29 -39.53 -3.37
C GLN A 777 20.31 -38.12 -3.98
N LEU A 778 19.15 -37.52 -4.21
CA LEU A 778 19.04 -36.13 -4.67
C LEU A 778 19.61 -35.13 -3.65
N SER A 779 19.52 -35.40 -2.35
CA SER A 779 20.06 -34.49 -1.32
C SER A 779 21.58 -34.32 -1.40
N LYS A 780 22.30 -35.33 -1.92
CA LYS A 780 23.76 -35.32 -2.07
C LYS A 780 24.25 -34.53 -3.28
N LEU A 781 23.35 -34.18 -4.20
CA LEU A 781 23.71 -33.50 -5.43
C LEU A 781 23.77 -31.98 -5.20
N PRO A 782 24.75 -31.28 -5.80
CA PRO A 782 24.83 -29.82 -5.74
C PRO A 782 23.55 -29.15 -6.23
N CYS A 783 23.08 -28.11 -5.54
CA CYS A 783 21.83 -27.47 -5.88
C CYS A 783 21.76 -26.00 -5.44
N PHE A 784 21.66 -25.75 -4.14
CA PHE A 784 21.33 -24.43 -3.61
C PHE A 784 22.51 -23.46 -3.68
N GLU A 785 23.74 -23.97 -3.60
CA GLU A 785 24.97 -23.22 -3.72
C GLU A 785 25.19 -22.58 -5.10
N TYR A 786 24.45 -23.01 -6.13
CA TYR A 786 24.50 -22.35 -7.44
C TYR A 786 23.79 -21.00 -7.44
N PHE A 787 22.85 -20.77 -6.52
CA PHE A 787 22.05 -19.55 -6.49
C PHE A 787 22.72 -18.45 -5.68
N LYS A 788 22.52 -17.21 -6.10
CA LYS A 788 22.82 -16.03 -5.27
C LYS A 788 21.85 -15.91 -4.09
N TYR A 789 20.58 -16.23 -4.32
CA TYR A 789 19.50 -16.12 -3.33
C TYR A 789 18.66 -17.39 -3.25
N VAL A 790 18.50 -17.93 -2.05
CA VAL A 790 17.64 -19.09 -1.77
C VAL A 790 16.55 -18.66 -0.80
N LEU A 791 15.31 -18.60 -1.29
CA LEU A 791 14.13 -18.16 -0.53
C LEU A 791 13.24 -19.38 -0.26
N LEU A 792 13.16 -19.81 1.00
CA LEU A 792 12.36 -20.95 1.43
C LEU A 792 11.11 -20.46 2.13
N VAL A 793 9.93 -20.79 1.61
CA VAL A 793 8.64 -20.37 2.16
C VAL A 793 7.87 -21.59 2.65
N GLY A 794 7.39 -21.53 3.89
CA GLY A 794 6.57 -22.58 4.50
C GLY A 794 5.52 -22.01 5.45
N SER A 795 4.48 -22.80 5.72
CA SER A 795 3.44 -22.49 6.70
C SER A 795 3.30 -23.61 7.73
N PRO A 796 3.14 -23.31 9.03
CA PRO A 796 2.82 -24.34 10.03
C PRO A 796 1.41 -24.92 9.86
N ASP A 797 0.53 -24.22 9.14
CA ASP A 797 -0.84 -24.65 8.85
C ASP A 797 -0.92 -25.55 7.59
N ASP A 798 0.20 -25.74 6.88
CA ASP A 798 0.27 -26.68 5.75
C ASP A 798 0.38 -28.12 6.26
N TYR A 799 -0.69 -28.89 6.05
CA TYR A 799 -0.74 -30.32 6.44
C TYR A 799 -0.32 -31.27 5.31
N TYR A 800 0.03 -30.76 4.13
CA TYR A 800 0.57 -31.55 3.01
C TYR A 800 2.10 -31.57 3.05
N VAL A 801 2.72 -30.42 3.22
CA VAL A 801 4.17 -30.28 3.33
C VAL A 801 4.53 -29.79 4.72
N PRO A 802 5.16 -30.64 5.55
CA PRO A 802 5.56 -30.23 6.88
C PRO A 802 6.53 -29.03 6.85
N LEU A 803 6.31 -28.04 7.71
CA LEU A 803 7.10 -26.80 7.78
C LEU A 803 8.62 -27.05 7.82
N HIS A 804 9.05 -28.07 8.55
CA HIS A 804 10.47 -28.41 8.69
C HIS A 804 11.10 -28.88 7.37
N SER A 805 10.33 -29.55 6.51
CA SER A 805 10.76 -29.91 5.14
C SER A 805 10.75 -28.69 4.21
N ALA A 806 9.73 -27.83 4.32
CA ALA A 806 9.62 -26.59 3.55
C ALA A 806 10.80 -25.63 3.77
N LEU A 807 11.25 -25.52 5.02
CA LEU A 807 12.35 -24.64 5.42
C LEU A 807 13.72 -25.33 5.51
N ILE A 808 13.80 -26.63 5.19
CA ILE A 808 15.02 -27.45 5.26
C ILE A 808 15.65 -27.34 6.65
N GLN A 809 14.95 -27.80 7.68
CA GLN A 809 15.41 -27.73 9.06
C GLN A 809 15.10 -29.03 9.81
N THR A 810 15.95 -29.37 10.76
CA THR A 810 15.65 -30.42 11.74
C THR A 810 14.82 -29.85 12.89
N THR A 811 14.00 -30.66 13.55
CA THR A 811 13.26 -30.26 14.76
C THR A 811 13.59 -31.15 15.94
N LYS A 812 13.32 -30.68 17.16
CA LYS A 812 13.52 -31.47 18.39
C LYS A 812 12.81 -32.82 18.33
N SER A 813 11.57 -32.84 17.84
CA SER A 813 10.79 -34.08 17.68
C SER A 813 11.41 -35.08 16.71
N ILE A 814 12.18 -34.62 15.71
CA ILE A 814 12.89 -35.50 14.78
C ILE A 814 14.13 -36.06 15.45
N HIS A 815 14.90 -35.21 16.14
CA HIS A 815 16.07 -35.65 16.91
C HIS A 815 15.70 -36.66 18.00
N GLU A 816 14.66 -36.36 18.80
CA GLU A 816 14.15 -37.22 19.87
C GLU A 816 13.54 -38.54 19.37
N ALA A 817 13.11 -38.62 18.10
CA ALA A 817 12.55 -39.86 17.55
C ALA A 817 13.59 -40.99 17.46
N GLY A 818 14.89 -40.66 17.39
CA GLY A 818 16.01 -41.61 17.53
C GLY A 818 15.99 -42.82 16.59
N ASN A 819 15.25 -42.77 15.48
CA ASN A 819 15.07 -43.90 14.57
C ASN A 819 15.89 -43.72 13.27
N SER A 820 15.99 -44.78 12.47
CA SER A 820 16.79 -44.73 11.22
C SER A 820 16.37 -43.57 10.30
N MET A 821 15.07 -43.26 10.24
CA MET A 821 14.54 -42.17 9.43
C MET A 821 14.98 -40.79 9.95
N SER A 822 15.19 -40.60 11.27
CA SER A 822 15.58 -39.29 11.80
C SER A 822 17.04 -38.98 11.52
N THR A 823 17.89 -40.00 11.61
CA THR A 823 19.30 -39.93 11.19
C THR A 823 19.40 -39.58 9.71
N VAL A 824 18.67 -40.30 8.84
CA VAL A 824 18.66 -40.05 7.40
C VAL A 824 18.10 -38.66 7.08
N TYR A 825 17.09 -38.20 7.80
CA TYR A 825 16.54 -36.85 7.65
C TYR A 825 17.59 -35.78 7.99
N GLY A 826 18.30 -35.92 9.10
CA GLY A 826 19.39 -35.03 9.49
C GLY A 826 20.52 -35.00 8.46
N GLU A 827 20.89 -36.16 7.92
CA GLU A 827 21.86 -36.27 6.81
C GLU A 827 21.38 -35.49 5.56
N MET A 828 20.11 -35.62 5.16
CA MET A 828 19.58 -34.87 4.00
C MET A 828 19.63 -33.36 4.22
N VAL A 829 19.22 -32.88 5.40
CA VAL A 829 19.30 -31.45 5.75
C VAL A 829 20.75 -30.96 5.68
N LYS A 830 21.68 -31.73 6.23
CA LYS A 830 23.11 -31.41 6.18
C LYS A 830 23.62 -31.36 4.74
N ASN A 831 23.32 -32.37 3.92
CA ASN A 831 23.75 -32.42 2.52
C ASN A 831 23.27 -31.20 1.73
N LEU A 832 22.07 -30.69 2.03
CA LEU A 832 21.48 -29.55 1.34
C LEU A 832 22.06 -28.20 1.78
N LEU A 833 22.35 -28.02 3.07
CA LEU A 833 22.76 -26.72 3.61
C LEU A 833 24.27 -26.57 3.77
N GLU A 834 25.04 -27.66 3.91
CA GLU A 834 26.50 -27.63 4.05
C GLU A 834 27.21 -26.92 2.89
N PRO A 835 26.85 -27.19 1.62
CA PRO A 835 27.41 -26.45 0.49
C PRO A 835 27.06 -24.96 0.52
N VAL A 836 25.85 -24.60 0.96
CA VAL A 836 25.39 -23.21 1.05
C VAL A 836 26.16 -22.43 2.10
N VAL A 837 26.38 -23.02 3.29
CA VAL A 837 27.12 -22.33 4.36
C VAL A 837 28.60 -22.17 4.03
N ARG A 838 29.18 -23.13 3.31
CA ARG A 838 30.56 -23.02 2.80
C ARG A 838 30.69 -22.01 1.67
N ASN A 839 29.59 -21.69 0.97
CA ASN A 839 29.59 -20.72 -0.12
C ASN A 839 29.31 -19.31 0.41
N GLU A 840 30.32 -18.45 0.38
CA GLU A 840 30.19 -17.05 0.83
C GLU A 840 29.27 -16.19 -0.07
N ARG A 841 28.80 -16.71 -1.21
CA ARG A 841 27.96 -15.97 -2.17
C ARG A 841 26.46 -16.14 -1.97
N THR A 842 26.01 -17.26 -1.38
CA THR A 842 24.58 -17.61 -1.32
C THR A 842 23.93 -17.05 -0.06
N LEU A 843 23.00 -16.11 -0.23
CA LEU A 843 22.16 -15.63 0.86
C LEU A 843 20.89 -16.49 0.94
N THR A 844 20.62 -17.02 2.13
CA THR A 844 19.42 -17.83 2.38
C THR A 844 18.42 -17.03 3.22
N VAL A 845 17.15 -17.10 2.85
CA VAL A 845 16.05 -16.52 3.63
C VAL A 845 14.98 -17.57 3.87
N ARG A 846 14.59 -17.74 5.13
CA ARG A 846 13.44 -18.55 5.51
C ARG A 846 12.25 -17.64 5.78
N TYR A 847 11.10 -18.02 5.25
CA TYR A 847 9.83 -17.35 5.45
C TYR A 847 8.84 -18.29 6.10
N THR A 848 8.49 -18.02 7.35
CA THR A 848 7.34 -18.66 8.00
C THR A 848 6.12 -17.79 7.79
N VAL A 849 5.09 -18.34 7.13
CA VAL A 849 3.86 -17.62 6.78
C VAL A 849 2.74 -18.05 7.71
N MET A 850 2.20 -17.10 8.46
CA MET A 850 1.01 -17.29 9.30
C MET A 850 -0.20 -16.71 8.56
N HIS A 851 -0.95 -17.58 7.89
CA HIS A 851 -2.19 -17.16 7.23
C HIS A 851 -3.22 -16.70 8.26
N SER A 852 -4.12 -15.80 7.84
CA SER A 852 -5.21 -15.34 8.68
C SER A 852 -6.17 -16.49 9.04
N PRO A 853 -6.77 -16.52 10.25
CA PRO A 853 -7.66 -17.59 10.70
C PRO A 853 -9.04 -17.54 10.03
N VAL A 854 -9.24 -16.72 8.98
CA VAL A 854 -10.51 -16.63 8.25
C VAL A 854 -10.86 -17.95 7.53
N ILE A 855 -9.95 -18.93 7.50
CA ILE A 855 -10.25 -20.29 7.10
C ILE A 855 -10.84 -21.05 8.29
N ASP A 856 -11.98 -20.58 8.83
CA ASP A 856 -12.80 -21.42 9.70
C ASP A 856 -13.66 -22.32 8.82
N THR A 857 -13.03 -23.32 8.21
CA THR A 857 -13.71 -24.29 7.36
C THR A 857 -14.35 -25.43 8.16
N GLY A 858 -14.35 -25.37 9.51
CA GLY A 858 -14.83 -26.44 10.39
C GLY A 858 -14.11 -27.80 10.23
N SER A 859 -13.13 -27.88 9.33
CA SER A 859 -12.41 -29.09 8.93
C SER A 859 -10.93 -28.81 8.83
N THR A 860 -10.14 -29.56 9.60
CA THR A 860 -8.67 -29.50 9.62
C THR A 860 -8.07 -29.90 8.28
N TYR A 861 -8.71 -30.79 7.52
CA TYR A 861 -8.28 -31.15 6.16
C TYR A 861 -8.41 -29.99 5.18
N LEU A 862 -9.54 -29.28 5.22
CA LEU A 862 -9.74 -28.09 4.40
C LEU A 862 -8.78 -26.97 4.80
N LEU A 863 -8.50 -26.82 6.10
CA LEU A 863 -7.50 -25.87 6.59
C LEU A 863 -6.11 -26.15 6.00
N GLY A 864 -5.65 -27.41 6.05
CA GLY A 864 -4.36 -27.83 5.51
C GLY A 864 -4.25 -27.65 4.00
N LYS A 865 -5.29 -28.02 3.25
CA LYS A 865 -5.32 -27.82 1.78
C LYS A 865 -5.34 -26.34 1.43
N THR A 866 -6.11 -25.56 2.18
CA THR A 866 -6.20 -24.13 1.97
C THR A 866 -4.88 -23.47 2.27
N ALA A 867 -4.15 -23.82 3.34
CA ALA A 867 -2.82 -23.29 3.61
C ALA A 867 -1.79 -23.71 2.55
N HIS A 868 -1.83 -24.96 2.07
CA HIS A 868 -0.92 -25.44 1.03
C HIS A 868 -1.05 -24.66 -0.29
N ILE A 869 -2.29 -24.27 -0.64
CA ILE A 869 -2.61 -23.54 -1.88
C ILE A 869 -2.64 -22.02 -1.65
N ALA A 870 -2.81 -21.54 -0.41
CA ALA A 870 -2.90 -20.11 -0.11
C ALA A 870 -1.66 -19.32 -0.51
N VAL A 871 -0.48 -19.96 -0.61
CA VAL A 871 0.73 -19.33 -1.14
C VAL A 871 0.64 -18.98 -2.64
N LEU A 872 -0.39 -19.49 -3.35
CA LEU A 872 -0.68 -19.27 -4.78
C LEU A 872 -2.04 -18.60 -5.04
N ASP A 873 -3.04 -18.85 -4.20
CA ASP A 873 -4.42 -18.35 -4.40
C ASP A 873 -4.76 -17.10 -3.59
N ASN A 874 -4.00 -16.81 -2.53
CA ASN A 874 -4.26 -15.64 -1.71
C ASN A 874 -3.52 -14.42 -2.28
N ASP A 875 -4.19 -13.67 -3.15
CA ASP A 875 -3.69 -12.43 -3.78
C ASP A 875 -3.03 -11.50 -2.75
N LEU A 876 -3.68 -11.38 -1.59
CA LEU A 876 -3.26 -10.52 -0.50
C LEU A 876 -1.94 -10.98 0.12
N PHE A 877 -1.68 -12.30 0.21
CA PHE A 877 -0.38 -12.81 0.64
C PHE A 877 0.69 -12.57 -0.42
N ILE A 878 0.44 -12.95 -1.67
CA ILE A 878 1.44 -12.91 -2.75
C ILE A 878 1.90 -11.47 -2.97
N GLU A 879 0.96 -10.55 -3.06
CA GLU A 879 1.23 -9.12 -3.24
C GLU A 879 2.13 -8.59 -2.12
N LYS A 880 1.81 -8.90 -0.86
CA LYS A 880 2.54 -8.41 0.32
C LYS A 880 3.92 -9.02 0.42
N PHE A 881 3.99 -10.34 0.30
CA PHE A 881 5.23 -11.10 0.35
C PHE A 881 6.23 -10.58 -0.68
N LEU A 882 5.80 -10.41 -1.93
CA LEU A 882 6.65 -9.87 -2.99
C LEU A 882 6.99 -8.39 -2.73
N SER A 883 6.00 -7.54 -2.47
CA SER A 883 6.20 -6.07 -2.41
C SER A 883 7.03 -5.63 -1.20
N VAL A 884 6.91 -6.30 -0.05
CA VAL A 884 7.65 -5.93 1.18
C VAL A 884 9.02 -6.59 1.22
N SER A 885 9.13 -7.82 0.76
CA SER A 885 10.32 -8.65 0.97
C SER A 885 10.89 -9.21 -0.33
N ALA A 886 10.23 -10.19 -0.94
CA ALA A 886 10.88 -11.09 -1.88
C ALA A 886 11.33 -10.45 -3.20
N ILE A 887 10.70 -9.35 -3.64
CA ILE A 887 11.04 -8.74 -4.93
C ILE A 887 12.48 -8.24 -5.03
N ARG A 888 13.09 -7.85 -3.90
CA ARG A 888 14.48 -7.38 -3.86
C ARG A 888 15.48 -8.42 -4.36
N TYR A 889 15.12 -9.71 -4.29
CA TYR A 889 15.97 -10.80 -4.72
C TYR A 889 15.79 -11.15 -6.20
N PHE A 890 14.86 -10.49 -6.90
CA PHE A 890 14.67 -10.59 -8.35
C PHE A 890 15.19 -9.35 -9.09
N ALA A 891 15.19 -8.18 -8.43
CA ALA A 891 15.69 -6.92 -8.97
C ALA A 891 17.11 -7.04 -9.56
#